data_AF-A0A7J3RB48-F1
#
_entry.id   AF-A0A7J3RB48-F1
#
_cell.length_a   1.000
_cell.length_b   1.000
_cell.length_c   1.000
_cell.angle_alpha   90.00
_cell.angle_beta   90.00
_cell.angle_gamma   90.00
#
_symmetry.space_group_name_H-M   'P 1'
#
loop_
_entity.id
_entity.type
_entity.pdbx_description
1 polymer ?
#
loop_
_entity_poly.entity_id
_entity_poly.type
_entity_poly.pdbx_seq_one_letter_code
_entity_poly.pdbx_strand_id
1 'polypeptide(L)'
;MLNRKIITNIEIFILIVNIFAVAYIISGFDLISAQTNEGAMNVCCEKTKNGNICQNDLPSNCDINFKQVPTRCENTDFCQVGCCMSNTNGMCSKRTSKSECERSNGTFFSNADCNVQECKKGCCILGSEAKWTTEKNCKFESNSQNKDIPTDWRYDEQTNSELKCLFSVRKNEKSACVYKSGNEKKCIFTTLEDCIARTGSESNFAHNITFCSNPILNTTCKAKDHKGCLENKEDVYWFDSCNNPEDVAEDCSLTEGNYCGKDNNEYKCKSINCVVDGKVRKNGESWCEYDGAIGVSEVNNVNKKEGYGRDPVGSRHVRHVCYMGSERIEPCADYRNEICVQEDTQVGNGETFSQAACRVNNWRRCLEINTKKQTANASMELCKKNPDCFVKEIDMGGSFHFSVCLPAYPPGFNLNEDYNLTSGGLEVPDTSGTICSIATQRCTETWICGIFGCICVDNCKCHTSYFTEKMNEFCVSLGDCGAYVNYVGEYSDGNYGLRSTCDSRTCGKGPPRLQKSILEAFKKNVGPQIGQKPAKPGDYEFFQTINPEALKEIKEEDHNLSAFQKELLEVSGSMGSPYLLKLFSKEGNESLSEEEIGRINSRPVNFASYFNSFSSVKSAISSQIIKKETKAGGFEMLAAFIAGAIAYLITQSIIMAMIAAMLAYLFAIAFVVYVDIDFICDKWEVPTGGKDCNKCNNQETPCTEYRCQSLGTLCKFINKGTPDELCTSVPENSSIPKISPLYSVINKNYEYYNVNENGFEIVKSDTKGCVDAYSNVRIGIKIEPFAKCKFGTDPKQSYEEMPEFFGLRGSSILPVHQIDLFFPSPEALKNKYNLTEDQIKELGKIDLYVKCKTASGKTNFEPYHIKACINPGPDLTPPVILKTDPNKNSFVKYNEDKQDLIVYVNEPSECKWSREDKEDFNSMENSFDCEKDIRQYTIYGLTCKTNLTGLKNNTRFYIKCRDTSENKNVMKENYEYELSVSNSNLVIEEIKPKNGENIISGVEPVSFKLRLRTSGGAENGVSICRWEGNGYSDQFTETNSSYHSYEIGSATQGKYNISFFCEDVAGNFAVNSTSFKISIDKFGPQITRVYYDGGLKIITNENAECRYSFDKKLEFENFSVMYGEELEHSASWQSKNYVIQCKDEYGNKGNKIFIKPYGYLY
;
A
#
# COMPACT_ATOMS: atom_id res chain seq x y z
N MET A 1 -42.52 79.41 -48.93
CA MET A 1 -42.16 80.66 -48.23
C MET A 1 -42.82 80.64 -46.85
N LEU A 2 -42.07 80.24 -45.83
CA LEU A 2 -42.43 80.48 -44.43
C LEU A 2 -41.35 81.38 -43.85
N ASN A 3 -41.80 82.37 -43.11
CA ASN A 3 -41.19 83.69 -42.95
C ASN A 3 -39.93 83.64 -42.06
N ARG A 4 -38.75 84.05 -42.59
CA ARG A 4 -37.48 84.18 -41.81
C ARG A 4 -37.61 85.06 -40.55
N LYS A 5 -38.68 85.86 -40.44
CA LYS A 5 -39.01 86.65 -39.23
C LYS A 5 -39.52 85.83 -38.03
N ILE A 6 -40.06 84.61 -38.23
CA ILE A 6 -40.60 83.80 -37.12
C ILE A 6 -39.46 83.07 -36.38
N ILE A 7 -38.44 82.60 -37.10
CA ILE A 7 -37.29 81.90 -36.49
C ILE A 7 -36.43 82.88 -35.67
N THR A 8 -36.21 84.10 -36.18
CA THR A 8 -35.45 85.14 -35.46
C THR A 8 -36.14 85.59 -34.17
N ASN A 9 -37.48 85.63 -34.15
CA ASN A 9 -38.25 86.03 -32.96
C ASN A 9 -38.31 84.91 -31.90
N ILE A 10 -38.24 83.63 -32.29
CA ILE A 10 -38.16 82.51 -31.35
C ILE A 10 -36.76 82.44 -30.71
N GLU A 11 -35.71 82.69 -31.47
CA GLU A 11 -34.33 82.77 -30.94
C GLU A 11 -34.15 83.94 -29.96
N ILE A 12 -34.73 85.12 -30.26
CA ILE A 12 -34.73 86.27 -29.34
C ILE A 12 -35.59 85.99 -28.10
N PHE A 13 -36.73 85.32 -28.24
CA PHE A 13 -37.58 84.96 -27.10
C PHE A 13 -36.89 83.96 -26.17
N ILE A 14 -36.20 82.94 -26.72
CA ILE A 14 -35.42 81.98 -25.92
C ILE A 14 -34.22 82.67 -25.25
N LEU A 15 -33.58 83.64 -25.90
CA LEU A 15 -32.50 84.42 -25.28
C LEU A 15 -33.03 85.32 -24.14
N ILE A 16 -34.18 85.97 -24.33
CA ILE A 16 -34.82 86.82 -23.32
C ILE A 16 -35.31 85.98 -22.13
N VAL A 17 -35.92 84.82 -22.36
CA VAL A 17 -36.38 83.91 -21.29
C VAL A 17 -35.19 83.36 -20.49
N ASN A 18 -34.05 83.08 -21.13
CA ASN A 18 -32.83 82.68 -20.43
C ASN A 18 -32.19 83.84 -19.65
N ILE A 19 -32.25 85.08 -20.14
CA ILE A 19 -31.77 86.27 -19.41
C ILE A 19 -32.65 86.55 -18.17
N PHE A 20 -33.97 86.37 -18.27
CA PHE A 20 -34.87 86.51 -17.12
C PHE A 20 -34.77 85.35 -16.11
N ALA A 21 -34.45 84.13 -16.56
CA ALA A 21 -34.22 82.98 -15.67
C ALA A 21 -32.90 83.11 -14.87
N VAL A 22 -31.86 83.75 -15.42
CA VAL A 22 -30.63 84.07 -14.68
C VAL A 22 -30.79 85.31 -13.79
N ALA A 23 -31.64 86.27 -14.16
CA ALA A 23 -31.93 87.45 -13.33
C ALA A 23 -32.77 87.14 -12.08
N TYR A 24 -33.64 86.11 -12.11
CA TYR A 24 -34.46 85.70 -10.96
C TYR A 24 -33.67 84.96 -9.87
N ILE A 25 -32.48 84.42 -10.18
CA ILE A 25 -31.61 83.75 -9.21
C ILE A 25 -30.69 84.76 -8.48
N ILE A 26 -30.58 85.99 -8.98
CA ILE A 26 -29.73 87.05 -8.40
C ILE A 26 -30.54 88.09 -7.59
N SER A 27 -31.88 88.06 -7.64
CA SER A 27 -32.77 88.96 -6.87
C SER A 27 -33.10 88.41 -5.48
N GLY A 28 -32.07 88.17 -4.68
CA GLY A 28 -32.18 87.78 -3.26
C GLY A 28 -31.16 88.51 -2.36
N PHE A 29 -30.79 89.73 -2.73
CA PHE A 29 -29.95 90.61 -1.92
C PHE A 29 -30.75 91.83 -1.45
N ASP A 30 -31.25 91.77 -0.22
CA ASP A 30 -31.75 92.96 0.48
C ASP A 30 -30.59 93.84 0.95
N LEU A 31 -30.65 95.10 0.51
CA LEU A 31 -29.86 96.23 0.98
C LEU A 31 -30.30 96.60 2.41
N ILE A 32 -29.45 96.32 3.39
CA ILE A 32 -29.55 96.92 4.73
C ILE A 32 -28.86 98.29 4.72
N SER A 33 -29.59 99.28 5.24
CA SER A 33 -29.17 100.65 5.47
C SER A 33 -27.88 100.76 6.28
N ALA A 34 -26.89 101.49 5.76
CA ALA A 34 -25.81 102.03 6.56
C ALA A 34 -26.33 103.22 7.40
N GLN A 35 -26.75 102.94 8.63
CA GLN A 35 -26.85 103.95 9.68
C GLN A 35 -25.55 103.96 10.47
N THR A 36 -24.94 105.13 10.50
CA THR A 36 -23.84 105.51 11.39
C THR A 36 -24.23 105.21 12.84
N ASN A 37 -23.48 104.34 13.51
CA ASN A 37 -23.37 104.35 14.96
C ASN A 37 -21.99 103.86 15.38
N GLU A 38 -21.43 104.61 16.31
CA GLU A 38 -20.16 104.43 16.96
C GLU A 38 -20.06 103.05 17.64
N GLY A 39 -18.93 102.37 17.47
CA GLY A 39 -18.38 101.44 18.47
C GLY A 39 -19.21 100.21 18.89
N ALA A 40 -19.64 99.36 17.95
CA ALA A 40 -20.10 98.00 18.28
C ALA A 40 -19.08 96.94 17.81
N MET A 41 -18.53 96.16 18.72
CA MET A 41 -17.64 95.04 18.39
C MET A 41 -18.44 93.97 17.62
N ASN A 42 -18.16 93.77 16.33
CA ASN A 42 -18.64 92.61 15.58
C ASN A 42 -18.20 91.33 16.31
N VAL A 43 -19.14 90.40 16.49
CA VAL A 43 -18.90 89.11 17.12
C VAL A 43 -18.97 88.02 16.07
N CYS A 44 -18.29 86.90 16.29
CA CYS A 44 -18.51 85.70 15.51
C CYS A 44 -19.72 84.97 16.07
N CYS A 45 -20.77 84.81 15.25
CA CYS A 45 -21.86 83.90 15.55
C CYS A 45 -21.52 82.50 15.02
N GLU A 46 -21.49 81.50 15.90
CA GLU A 46 -21.45 80.08 15.48
C GLU A 46 -22.65 79.76 14.59
N LYS A 47 -23.82 80.29 14.95
CA LYS A 47 -25.02 80.28 14.09
C LYS A 47 -25.79 81.58 14.27
N THR A 48 -26.21 82.18 13.18
CA THR A 48 -27.14 83.32 13.19
C THR A 48 -28.58 82.83 13.32
N LYS A 49 -29.50 83.69 13.77
CA LYS A 49 -30.94 83.38 13.81
C LYS A 49 -31.51 83.00 12.43
N ASN A 50 -30.86 83.42 11.35
CA ASN A 50 -31.23 83.11 9.97
C ASN A 50 -30.67 81.78 9.47
N GLY A 51 -29.94 81.02 10.31
CA GLY A 51 -29.44 79.70 9.98
C GLY A 51 -28.03 79.65 9.40
N ASN A 52 -27.42 80.80 9.08
CA ASN A 52 -26.05 80.85 8.59
C ASN A 52 -25.07 80.47 9.70
N ILE A 53 -24.11 79.61 9.38
CA ILE A 53 -23.10 79.10 10.30
C ILE A 53 -21.82 79.92 10.11
N CYS A 54 -21.15 80.27 11.22
CA CYS A 54 -19.85 80.92 11.20
C CYS A 54 -19.79 82.26 10.46
N GLN A 55 -20.75 83.13 10.77
CA GLN A 55 -20.86 84.45 10.19
C GLN A 55 -20.53 85.54 11.22
N ASN A 56 -19.72 86.52 10.82
CA ASN A 56 -19.49 87.73 11.59
C ASN A 56 -20.73 88.61 11.52
N ASP A 57 -21.35 88.87 12.65
CA ASP A 57 -22.59 89.65 12.73
C ASP A 57 -22.67 90.40 14.07
N LEU A 58 -23.76 91.15 14.26
CA LEU A 58 -24.07 91.80 15.53
C LEU A 58 -24.48 90.76 16.59
N PRO A 59 -24.13 90.97 17.88
CA PRO A 59 -24.59 90.14 18.99
C PRO A 59 -26.08 89.77 18.98
N SER A 60 -26.94 90.70 18.54
CA SER A 60 -28.39 90.52 18.47
C SER A 60 -28.83 89.49 17.43
N ASN A 61 -27.99 89.20 16.44
CA ASN A 61 -28.28 88.34 15.29
C ASN A 61 -27.76 86.90 15.48
N CYS A 62 -26.94 86.66 16.52
CA CYS A 62 -26.55 85.31 16.90
C CYS A 62 -27.74 84.56 17.53
N ASP A 63 -27.87 83.27 17.24
CA ASP A 63 -28.84 82.39 17.91
C ASP A 63 -28.35 82.12 19.34
N ILE A 64 -29.21 82.36 20.33
CA ILE A 64 -28.89 82.27 21.75
C ILE A 64 -28.42 80.87 22.18
N ASN A 65 -28.75 79.84 21.41
CA ASN A 65 -28.38 78.46 21.72
C ASN A 65 -26.97 78.07 21.23
N PHE A 66 -26.25 78.97 20.54
CA PHE A 66 -24.96 78.70 19.90
C PHE A 66 -23.88 79.66 20.39
N LYS A 67 -22.59 79.30 20.21
CA LYS A 67 -21.48 80.11 20.71
C LYS A 67 -21.41 81.47 20.00
N GLN A 68 -21.16 82.50 20.80
CA GLN A 68 -20.88 83.84 20.33
C GLN A 68 -19.58 84.33 20.98
N VAL A 69 -18.64 84.81 20.17
CA VAL A 69 -17.34 85.29 20.68
C VAL A 69 -17.03 86.67 20.12
N PRO A 70 -16.54 87.64 20.91
CA PRO A 70 -16.25 89.00 20.46
C PRO A 70 -14.93 89.10 19.64
N THR A 71 -14.84 88.33 18.57
CA THR A 71 -13.75 88.33 17.57
C THR A 71 -14.32 87.96 16.20
N ARG A 72 -13.51 88.03 15.13
CA ARG A 72 -13.92 87.57 13.80
C ARG A 72 -13.95 86.04 13.73
N CYS A 73 -14.88 85.45 12.98
CA CYS A 73 -15.00 84.00 12.81
C CYS A 73 -13.77 83.32 12.22
N GLU A 74 -12.96 84.04 11.45
CA GLU A 74 -11.65 83.56 10.98
C GLU A 74 -10.67 83.28 12.14
N ASN A 75 -10.89 83.93 13.29
CA ASN A 75 -10.07 83.83 14.50
C ASN A 75 -10.72 82.94 15.58
N THR A 76 -11.77 82.17 15.27
CA THR A 76 -12.40 81.24 16.22
C THR A 76 -12.19 79.78 15.82
N ASP A 77 -11.94 78.94 16.82
CA ASP A 77 -11.65 77.51 16.57
C ASP A 77 -12.83 76.74 15.98
N PHE A 78 -14.08 77.11 16.33
CA PHE A 78 -15.29 76.43 15.86
C PHE A 78 -15.71 76.85 14.43
N CYS A 79 -15.14 77.94 13.91
CA CYS A 79 -15.37 78.40 12.54
C CYS A 79 -14.16 78.25 11.63
N GLN A 80 -13.16 77.49 12.09
CA GLN A 80 -12.07 77.06 11.25
C GLN A 80 -12.62 76.36 10.00
N VAL A 81 -12.15 76.79 8.82
CA VAL A 81 -12.46 76.16 7.54
C VAL A 81 -11.50 75.01 7.31
N GLY A 82 -12.03 73.86 6.94
CA GLY A 82 -11.27 72.63 6.80
C GLY A 82 -11.99 71.62 5.92
N CYS A 83 -11.61 70.35 6.04
CA CYS A 83 -12.25 69.23 5.39
C CYS A 83 -13.22 68.56 6.35
N CYS A 84 -14.43 68.25 5.88
CA CYS A 84 -15.37 67.45 6.64
C CYS A 84 -15.52 66.06 6.04
N MET A 85 -15.23 65.01 6.81
CA MET A 85 -15.55 63.64 6.42
C MET A 85 -16.85 63.20 7.12
N SER A 86 -17.85 62.81 6.35
CA SER A 86 -19.07 62.22 6.88
C SER A 86 -18.78 60.90 7.60
N ASN A 87 -19.22 60.75 8.86
CA ASN A 87 -19.06 59.48 9.57
C ASN A 87 -20.07 58.41 9.11
N THR A 88 -21.11 58.79 8.35
CA THR A 88 -22.15 57.87 7.89
C THR A 88 -21.75 57.13 6.62
N ASN A 89 -21.25 57.84 5.60
CA ASN A 89 -20.88 57.28 4.31
C ASN A 89 -19.40 57.47 3.96
N GLY A 90 -18.60 58.12 4.82
CA GLY A 90 -17.16 58.26 4.58
C GLY A 90 -16.79 59.23 3.44
N MET A 91 -17.74 59.99 2.89
CA MET A 91 -17.45 61.01 1.87
C MET A 91 -16.86 62.28 2.50
N CYS A 92 -15.96 62.94 1.77
CA CYS A 92 -15.31 64.16 2.23
C CYS A 92 -15.74 65.40 1.44
N SER A 93 -16.06 66.46 2.18
CA SER A 93 -16.44 67.78 1.69
C SER A 93 -15.33 68.79 1.98
N LYS A 94 -14.86 69.47 0.94
CA LYS A 94 -13.80 70.50 1.04
C LYS A 94 -14.37 71.81 1.57
N ARG A 95 -13.53 72.61 2.23
CA ARG A 95 -13.83 73.97 2.70
C ARG A 95 -15.10 74.09 3.55
N THR A 96 -15.40 73.06 4.33
CA THR A 96 -16.52 73.06 5.28
C THR A 96 -16.07 73.72 6.59
N SER A 97 -16.94 74.45 7.28
CA SER A 97 -16.61 74.97 8.62
C SER A 97 -16.65 73.84 9.66
N LYS A 98 -15.85 73.96 10.74
CA LYS A 98 -15.82 72.96 11.81
C LYS A 98 -17.20 72.74 12.45
N SER A 99 -17.92 73.81 12.77
CA SER A 99 -19.28 73.74 13.31
C SER A 99 -20.27 73.04 12.36
N GLU A 100 -20.20 73.32 11.05
CA GLU A 100 -21.05 72.64 10.06
C GLU A 100 -20.73 71.15 9.94
N CYS A 101 -19.45 70.80 10.02
CA CYS A 101 -19.00 69.42 9.93
C CYS A 101 -19.47 68.59 11.12
N GLU A 102 -19.21 69.08 12.34
CA GLU A 102 -19.59 68.41 13.58
C GLU A 102 -21.11 68.25 13.67
N ARG A 103 -21.87 69.24 13.21
CA ARG A 103 -23.35 69.17 13.16
C ARG A 103 -23.87 68.11 12.19
N SER A 104 -23.17 67.88 11.08
CA SER A 104 -23.54 66.85 10.09
C SER A 104 -23.08 65.45 10.50
N ASN A 105 -22.71 65.27 11.78
CA ASN A 105 -22.08 64.07 12.31
C ASN A 105 -20.82 63.68 11.52
N GLY A 106 -20.04 64.68 11.10
CA GLY A 106 -18.79 64.52 10.37
C GLY A 106 -17.57 64.76 11.26
N THR A 107 -16.45 64.16 10.88
CA THR A 107 -15.13 64.41 11.46
C THR A 107 -14.45 65.55 10.71
N PHE A 108 -14.09 66.61 11.44
CA PHE A 108 -13.44 67.79 10.87
C PHE A 108 -11.91 67.67 10.88
N PHE A 109 -11.28 68.07 9.78
CA PHE A 109 -9.83 68.20 9.64
C PHE A 109 -9.48 69.61 9.22
N SER A 110 -8.43 70.21 9.78
CA SER A 110 -8.04 71.61 9.50
C SER A 110 -7.56 71.89 8.07
N ASN A 111 -7.37 70.86 7.23
CA ASN A 111 -6.93 71.01 5.85
C ASN A 111 -8.12 71.31 4.92
N ALA A 112 -8.25 72.55 4.46
CA ALA A 112 -9.37 73.01 3.63
C ALA A 112 -9.50 72.29 2.26
N ASP A 113 -8.41 71.72 1.73
CA ASP A 113 -8.39 71.03 0.44
C ASP A 113 -8.69 69.53 0.54
N CYS A 114 -8.99 69.01 1.74
CA CYS A 114 -9.17 67.59 2.03
C CYS A 114 -7.97 66.71 1.63
N ASN A 115 -6.75 67.27 1.67
CA ASN A 115 -5.53 66.48 1.48
C ASN A 115 -5.18 65.72 2.77
N VAL A 116 -6.12 64.92 3.27
CA VAL A 116 -6.01 64.08 4.47
C VAL A 116 -6.18 62.62 4.07
N GLN A 117 -5.55 61.71 4.81
CA GLN A 117 -5.42 60.31 4.43
C GLN A 117 -6.79 59.63 4.27
N GLU A 118 -7.73 59.95 5.15
CA GLU A 118 -9.09 59.44 5.21
C GLU A 118 -9.94 59.86 3.98
N CYS A 119 -9.51 60.90 3.28
CA CYS A 119 -10.18 61.45 2.11
C CYS A 119 -9.46 61.12 0.80
N LYS A 120 -8.38 60.31 0.83
CA LYS A 120 -7.77 59.79 -0.39
C LYS A 120 -8.76 58.87 -1.11
N LYS A 121 -8.98 59.14 -2.40
CA LYS A 121 -9.80 58.28 -3.26
C LYS A 121 -8.94 57.18 -3.87
N GLY A 122 -9.46 55.96 -3.87
CA GLY A 122 -8.87 54.76 -4.48
C GLY A 122 -9.93 53.95 -5.23
N CYS A 123 -9.51 52.82 -5.77
CA CYS A 123 -10.39 51.93 -6.53
C CYS A 123 -11.10 50.96 -5.60
N CYS A 124 -12.41 51.08 -5.48
CA CYS A 124 -13.27 50.16 -4.75
C CYS A 124 -13.85 49.12 -5.71
N ILE A 125 -13.53 47.84 -5.55
CA ILE A 125 -14.12 46.75 -6.31
C ILE A 125 -15.28 46.15 -5.49
N LEU A 126 -16.46 46.08 -6.09
CA LEU A 126 -17.71 45.57 -5.52
C LEU A 126 -18.26 44.48 -6.45
N GLY A 127 -17.79 43.25 -6.30
CA GLY A 127 -18.15 42.15 -7.20
C GLY A 127 -17.59 42.38 -8.62
N SER A 128 -18.49 42.57 -9.61
CA SER A 128 -18.14 42.86 -11.01
C SER A 128 -18.09 44.36 -11.34
N GLU A 129 -18.35 45.24 -10.37
CA GLU A 129 -18.33 46.69 -10.55
C GLU A 129 -17.17 47.34 -9.80
N ALA A 130 -16.73 48.51 -10.27
CA ALA A 130 -15.68 49.30 -9.63
C ALA A 130 -16.12 50.76 -9.46
N LYS A 131 -15.72 51.39 -8.34
CA LYS A 131 -16.06 52.79 -8.00
C LYS A 131 -14.84 53.53 -7.48
N TRP A 132 -14.60 54.75 -7.96
CA TRP A 132 -13.51 55.60 -7.48
C TRP A 132 -13.95 56.43 -6.25
N THR A 133 -13.65 55.94 -5.05
CA THR A 133 -14.18 56.52 -3.81
C THR A 133 -13.20 56.36 -2.63
N THR A 134 -13.54 56.93 -1.47
CA THR A 134 -12.75 56.78 -0.23
C THR A 134 -12.90 55.37 0.34
N GLU A 135 -11.93 54.90 1.11
CA GLU A 135 -11.97 53.56 1.72
C GLU A 135 -13.23 53.36 2.59
N LYS A 136 -13.60 54.38 3.38
CA LYS A 136 -14.81 54.34 4.21
C LYS A 136 -16.08 54.29 3.39
N ASN A 137 -16.15 55.04 2.28
CA ASN A 137 -17.30 54.96 1.39
C ASN A 137 -17.35 53.61 0.67
N CYS A 138 -16.22 52.99 0.35
CA CYS A 138 -16.20 51.64 -0.21
C CYS A 138 -16.82 50.61 0.74
N LYS A 139 -16.44 50.67 2.03
CA LYS A 139 -17.02 49.84 3.10
C LYS A 139 -18.52 50.12 3.31
N PHE A 140 -18.94 51.38 3.23
CA PHE A 140 -20.35 51.76 3.33
C PHE A 140 -21.19 51.18 2.19
N GLU A 141 -20.75 51.35 0.94
CA GLU A 141 -21.50 50.92 -0.25
C GLU A 141 -21.72 49.41 -0.27
N SER A 142 -20.71 48.64 0.10
CA SER A 142 -20.79 47.18 0.32
C SER A 142 -21.89 46.75 1.29
N ASN A 143 -22.10 47.53 2.35
CA ASN A 143 -23.02 47.19 3.43
C ASN A 143 -24.41 47.82 3.24
N SER A 144 -24.55 48.78 2.32
CA SER A 144 -25.77 49.60 2.17
C SER A 144 -27.02 48.86 1.65
N GLN A 145 -26.91 47.58 1.25
CA GLN A 145 -28.02 46.76 0.72
C GLN A 145 -28.14 45.33 1.29
N ASN A 146 -27.51 44.98 2.42
CA ASN A 146 -27.57 43.60 2.97
C ASN A 146 -27.06 42.51 1.99
N LYS A 147 -26.00 42.80 1.21
CA LYS A 147 -25.50 41.89 0.16
C LYS A 147 -24.19 41.16 0.49
N ASP A 148 -23.57 41.38 1.66
CA ASP A 148 -22.30 40.76 2.10
C ASP A 148 -21.25 40.62 0.98
N ILE A 149 -21.13 41.64 0.14
CA ILE A 149 -20.21 41.62 -1.01
C ILE A 149 -18.78 41.84 -0.48
N PRO A 150 -17.80 40.98 -0.78
CA PRO A 150 -16.41 41.22 -0.39
C PRO A 150 -15.92 42.58 -0.90
N THR A 151 -15.35 43.40 -0.01
CA THR A 151 -14.80 44.71 -0.37
C THR A 151 -13.31 44.64 -0.63
N ASP A 152 -12.89 45.15 -1.79
CA ASP A 152 -11.48 45.29 -2.15
C ASP A 152 -11.20 46.73 -2.58
N TRP A 153 -10.69 47.53 -1.64
CA TRP A 153 -10.30 48.91 -1.89
C TRP A 153 -8.77 49.01 -2.07
N ARG A 154 -8.35 49.54 -3.23
CA ARG A 154 -6.95 49.61 -3.64
C ARG A 154 -6.53 51.07 -3.87
N TYR A 155 -5.39 51.48 -3.31
CA TYR A 155 -4.80 52.79 -3.58
C TYR A 155 -3.31 52.67 -3.93
N ASP A 156 -2.93 53.17 -5.10
CA ASP A 156 -1.54 53.31 -5.55
C ASP A 156 -1.31 54.75 -6.03
N GLU A 157 -0.31 55.41 -5.43
CA GLU A 157 0.03 56.82 -5.62
C GLU A 157 0.66 57.10 -7.01
N GLN A 158 1.13 56.07 -7.74
CA GLN A 158 1.77 56.21 -9.06
C GLN A 158 0.93 55.74 -10.24
N THR A 159 -0.05 54.85 -10.04
CA THR A 159 -0.74 54.20 -11.16
C THR A 159 -2.27 54.30 -11.14
N ASN A 160 -2.88 54.73 -10.02
CA ASN A 160 -4.31 54.55 -9.80
C ASN A 160 -5.10 55.79 -10.22
N SER A 161 -5.79 55.69 -11.36
CA SER A 161 -6.73 56.70 -11.87
C SER A 161 -8.14 56.12 -11.94
N GLU A 162 -9.15 56.98 -11.94
CA GLU A 162 -10.55 56.59 -12.06
C GLU A 162 -10.80 55.72 -13.32
N LEU A 163 -10.19 56.08 -14.47
CA LEU A 163 -10.27 55.28 -15.70
C LEU A 163 -9.68 53.87 -15.53
N LYS A 164 -8.51 53.73 -14.91
CA LYS A 164 -7.87 52.42 -14.69
C LYS A 164 -8.65 51.56 -13.70
N CYS A 165 -9.25 52.19 -12.70
CA CYS A 165 -10.11 51.51 -11.74
C CYS A 165 -11.31 50.86 -12.44
N LEU A 166 -12.03 51.64 -13.26
CA LEU A 166 -13.18 51.15 -14.02
C LEU A 166 -12.77 50.09 -15.06
N PHE A 167 -11.59 50.22 -15.67
CA PHE A 167 -11.07 49.23 -16.63
C PHE A 167 -10.72 47.87 -15.99
N SER A 168 -10.29 47.87 -14.72
CA SER A 168 -9.76 46.68 -14.04
C SER A 168 -10.77 45.53 -13.90
N VAL A 169 -12.07 45.84 -13.86
CA VAL A 169 -13.16 44.86 -13.77
C VAL A 169 -13.70 44.43 -15.15
N ARG A 170 -13.45 45.23 -16.20
CA ARG A 170 -13.96 44.97 -17.57
C ARG A 170 -12.93 44.34 -18.51
N LYS A 171 -11.65 44.32 -18.13
CA LYS A 171 -10.55 43.84 -18.98
C LYS A 171 -10.73 42.41 -19.54
N ASN A 172 -11.43 41.54 -18.80
CA ASN A 172 -11.72 40.16 -19.18
C ASN A 172 -13.07 39.98 -19.93
N GLU A 173 -13.85 41.06 -20.11
CA GLU A 173 -15.08 41.05 -20.92
C GLU A 173 -14.71 40.56 -22.33
N LYS A 174 -15.36 39.50 -22.83
CA LYS A 174 -15.14 38.98 -24.19
C LYS A 174 -16.22 39.50 -25.13
N SER A 175 -15.81 40.04 -26.27
CA SER A 175 -16.73 40.53 -27.30
C SER A 175 -16.05 40.58 -28.67
N ALA A 176 -16.82 40.95 -29.69
CA ALA A 176 -16.32 41.21 -31.03
C ALA A 176 -15.36 42.42 -31.07
N CYS A 177 -14.09 42.17 -31.42
CA CYS A 177 -13.06 43.19 -31.64
C CYS A 177 -12.86 43.44 -33.13
N VAL A 178 -13.28 44.60 -33.62
CA VAL A 178 -13.27 44.96 -35.04
C VAL A 178 -12.04 45.79 -35.39
N TYR A 179 -11.30 45.39 -36.42
CA TYR A 179 -10.10 46.10 -36.86
C TYR A 179 -10.00 46.17 -38.39
N LYS A 180 -9.22 47.13 -38.89
CA LYS A 180 -8.97 47.28 -40.33
C LYS A 180 -7.72 46.50 -40.74
N SER A 181 -7.84 45.73 -41.81
CA SER A 181 -6.72 45.06 -42.46
C SER A 181 -6.79 45.39 -43.95
N GLY A 182 -5.97 46.35 -44.41
CA GLY A 182 -6.10 46.92 -45.77
C GLY A 182 -7.39 47.73 -45.91
N ASN A 183 -8.21 47.41 -46.93
CA ASN A 183 -9.50 48.07 -47.18
C ASN A 183 -10.70 47.35 -46.53
N GLU A 184 -10.49 46.24 -45.82
CA GLU A 184 -11.55 45.40 -45.26
C GLU A 184 -11.61 45.50 -43.73
N LYS A 185 -12.83 45.40 -43.18
CA LYS A 185 -13.08 45.31 -41.73
C LYS A 185 -13.11 43.84 -41.32
N LYS A 186 -12.11 43.42 -40.54
CA LYS A 186 -12.04 42.10 -39.93
C LYS A 186 -12.48 42.16 -38.47
N CYS A 187 -12.77 41.00 -37.89
CA CYS A 187 -13.16 40.89 -36.50
C CYS A 187 -12.56 39.64 -35.86
N ILE A 188 -12.22 39.74 -34.57
CA ILE A 188 -11.85 38.61 -33.72
C ILE A 188 -12.64 38.66 -32.42
N PHE A 189 -13.18 37.53 -31.97
CA PHE A 189 -13.84 37.43 -30.67
C PHE A 189 -12.78 37.23 -29.58
N THR A 190 -12.53 38.27 -28.78
CA THR A 190 -11.45 38.26 -27.78
C THR A 190 -11.81 39.13 -26.57
N THR A 191 -10.92 39.19 -25.57
CA THR A 191 -11.09 40.04 -24.38
C THR A 191 -10.88 41.52 -24.71
N LEU A 192 -11.47 42.41 -23.91
CA LEU A 192 -11.28 43.85 -24.03
C LEU A 192 -9.79 44.24 -23.96
N GLU A 193 -9.03 43.64 -23.05
CA GLU A 193 -7.58 43.86 -22.91
C GLU A 193 -6.81 43.49 -24.20
N ASP A 194 -7.07 42.30 -24.74
CA ASP A 194 -6.42 41.83 -25.97
C ASP A 194 -6.87 42.67 -27.20
N CYS A 195 -8.12 43.11 -27.24
CA CYS A 195 -8.60 43.98 -28.30
C CYS A 195 -7.89 45.34 -28.32
N ILE A 196 -7.71 45.96 -27.14
CA ILE A 196 -6.97 47.22 -27.02
C ILE A 196 -5.50 47.00 -27.34
N ALA A 197 -4.90 45.91 -26.87
CA ALA A 197 -3.51 45.59 -27.17
C ALA A 197 -3.27 45.43 -28.68
N ARG A 198 -4.23 44.84 -29.41
CA ARG A 198 -4.14 44.64 -30.87
C ARG A 198 -4.44 45.88 -31.69
N THR A 199 -5.43 46.67 -31.27
CA THR A 199 -5.99 47.74 -32.11
C THR A 199 -5.66 49.15 -31.64
N GLY A 200 -5.11 49.27 -30.43
CA GLY A 200 -4.75 50.54 -29.80
C GLY A 200 -5.92 51.35 -29.23
N SER A 201 -7.17 50.85 -29.30
CA SER A 201 -8.35 51.60 -28.83
C SER A 201 -9.52 50.70 -28.43
N GLU A 202 -10.19 51.04 -27.32
CA GLU A 202 -11.44 50.42 -26.86
C GLU A 202 -12.59 50.63 -27.85
N SER A 203 -12.56 51.68 -28.67
CA SER A 203 -13.60 51.97 -29.67
C SER A 203 -13.82 50.86 -30.70
N ASN A 204 -12.86 49.95 -30.81
CA ASN A 204 -12.89 48.78 -31.69
C ASN A 204 -13.55 47.56 -31.04
N PHE A 205 -13.80 47.60 -29.73
CA PHE A 205 -14.48 46.57 -28.97
C PHE A 205 -15.99 46.84 -28.95
N ALA A 206 -16.78 45.96 -29.55
CA ALA A 206 -18.22 46.14 -29.67
C ALA A 206 -18.94 45.63 -28.42
N HIS A 207 -19.19 46.50 -27.44
CA HIS A 207 -19.95 46.12 -26.24
C HIS A 207 -21.35 45.59 -26.60
N ASN A 208 -21.78 44.54 -25.89
CA ASN A 208 -23.09 43.89 -26.07
C ASN A 208 -23.31 43.22 -27.45
N ILE A 209 -22.25 42.98 -28.24
CA ILE A 209 -22.34 42.25 -29.51
C ILE A 209 -21.52 40.95 -29.40
N THR A 210 -22.22 39.82 -29.32
CA THR A 210 -21.62 38.52 -29.01
C THR A 210 -20.85 37.89 -30.17
N PHE A 211 -21.12 38.25 -31.43
CA PHE A 211 -20.56 37.57 -32.60
C PHE A 211 -19.96 38.52 -33.61
N CYS A 212 -18.81 38.15 -34.16
CA CYS A 212 -18.09 38.91 -35.18
C CYS A 212 -18.82 38.98 -36.54
N SER A 213 -19.72 38.03 -36.79
CA SER A 213 -20.60 37.96 -37.96
C SER A 213 -21.83 38.86 -37.88
N ASN A 214 -22.03 39.56 -36.74
CA ASN A 214 -23.21 40.40 -36.57
C ASN A 214 -23.25 41.50 -37.65
N PRO A 215 -24.34 41.59 -38.45
CA PRO A 215 -24.43 42.53 -39.57
C PRO A 215 -24.18 44.00 -39.21
N ILE A 216 -24.45 44.40 -37.95
CA ILE A 216 -24.24 45.76 -37.45
C ILE A 216 -22.76 46.15 -37.47
N LEU A 217 -21.85 45.19 -37.31
CA LEU A 217 -20.41 45.45 -37.29
C LEU A 217 -19.84 45.73 -38.70
N ASN A 218 -20.56 45.36 -39.75
CA ASN A 218 -20.16 45.48 -41.15
C ASN A 218 -18.74 44.91 -41.39
N THR A 219 -18.51 43.69 -40.89
CA THR A 219 -17.27 42.93 -41.02
C THR A 219 -17.36 42.00 -42.24
N THR A 220 -16.24 41.40 -42.63
CA THR A 220 -16.20 40.37 -43.68
C THR A 220 -16.64 38.98 -43.19
N CYS A 221 -16.91 38.81 -41.90
CA CYS A 221 -17.19 37.51 -41.29
C CYS A 221 -18.65 37.09 -41.53
N LYS A 222 -18.85 35.90 -42.08
CA LYS A 222 -20.19 35.31 -42.32
C LYS A 222 -20.54 34.33 -41.21
N ALA A 223 -21.75 34.39 -40.70
CA ALA A 223 -22.23 33.51 -39.64
C ALA A 223 -22.31 32.04 -40.09
N LYS A 224 -22.10 31.12 -39.15
CA LYS A 224 -22.31 29.67 -39.29
C LYS A 224 -21.66 29.05 -40.53
N ASP A 225 -20.38 29.35 -40.72
CA ASP A 225 -19.60 28.88 -41.87
C ASP A 225 -19.24 27.39 -41.73
N HIS A 226 -18.71 26.97 -40.57
CA HIS A 226 -18.41 25.57 -40.29
C HIS A 226 -18.59 25.24 -38.80
N LYS A 227 -18.65 23.94 -38.47
CA LYS A 227 -18.71 23.43 -37.09
C LYS A 227 -17.30 23.14 -36.56
N GLY A 228 -17.11 23.21 -35.25
CA GLY A 228 -15.87 22.85 -34.57
C GLY A 228 -16.06 22.55 -33.08
N CYS A 229 -15.01 22.06 -32.43
CA CYS A 229 -14.97 21.88 -30.97
C CYS A 229 -14.19 23.03 -30.32
N LEU A 230 -14.63 23.45 -29.13
CA LEU A 230 -13.89 24.38 -28.28
C LEU A 230 -13.16 23.62 -27.18
N GLU A 231 -12.00 24.12 -26.79
CA GLU A 231 -11.20 23.53 -25.71
C GLU A 231 -11.98 23.57 -24.38
N ASN A 232 -12.02 22.45 -23.66
CA ASN A 232 -12.77 22.26 -22.40
C ASN A 232 -14.29 22.51 -22.51
N LYS A 233 -14.87 22.27 -23.69
CA LYS A 233 -16.32 22.32 -23.92
C LYS A 233 -16.80 21.01 -24.56
N GLU A 234 -17.94 20.51 -24.10
CA GLU A 234 -18.49 19.23 -24.59
C GLU A 234 -19.25 19.34 -25.90
N ASP A 235 -19.82 20.51 -26.20
CA ASP A 235 -20.68 20.74 -27.36
C ASP A 235 -19.93 21.01 -28.66
N VAL A 236 -20.66 20.86 -29.77
CA VAL A 236 -20.22 21.33 -31.08
C VAL A 236 -20.66 22.77 -31.25
N TYR A 237 -19.75 23.64 -31.67
CA TYR A 237 -20.02 25.07 -31.87
C TYR A 237 -20.00 25.44 -33.35
N TRP A 238 -20.84 26.40 -33.74
CA TRP A 238 -20.68 27.09 -35.02
C TRP A 238 -19.48 28.02 -34.96
N PHE A 239 -18.79 28.15 -36.08
CA PHE A 239 -17.72 29.12 -36.31
C PHE A 239 -18.10 29.99 -37.50
N ASP A 240 -17.82 31.29 -37.40
CA ASP A 240 -17.95 32.20 -38.53
C ASP A 240 -16.83 31.97 -39.57
N SER A 241 -16.95 32.60 -40.74
CA SER A 241 -15.94 32.48 -41.81
C SER A 241 -14.58 33.13 -41.47
N CYS A 242 -14.44 33.69 -40.27
CA CYS A 242 -13.21 34.25 -39.70
C CYS A 242 -12.66 33.37 -38.55
N ASN A 243 -13.22 32.17 -38.35
CA ASN A 243 -12.89 31.21 -37.29
C ASN A 243 -13.17 31.73 -35.86
N ASN A 244 -14.15 32.61 -35.66
CA ASN A 244 -14.62 32.96 -34.32
C ASN A 244 -15.78 32.04 -33.90
N PRO A 245 -15.81 31.56 -32.65
CA PRO A 245 -16.92 30.75 -32.16
C PRO A 245 -18.22 31.55 -32.05
N GLU A 246 -19.33 30.88 -32.34
CA GLU A 246 -20.69 31.41 -32.27
C GLU A 246 -21.56 30.60 -31.29
N ASP A 247 -22.81 30.31 -31.64
CA ASP A 247 -23.74 29.51 -30.84
C ASP A 247 -23.47 28.00 -30.95
N VAL A 248 -24.01 27.25 -29.99
CA VAL A 248 -23.97 25.78 -29.98
C VAL A 248 -24.70 25.26 -31.22
N ALA A 249 -24.01 24.43 -32.00
CA ALA A 249 -24.53 23.76 -33.19
C ALA A 249 -25.22 22.45 -32.84
N GLU A 250 -24.62 21.66 -31.94
CA GLU A 250 -25.16 20.41 -31.39
C GLU A 250 -24.80 20.35 -29.91
N ASP A 251 -25.82 20.13 -29.07
CA ASP A 251 -25.73 19.98 -27.62
C ASP A 251 -25.32 18.54 -27.29
N CYS A 252 -24.13 18.35 -26.74
CA CYS A 252 -23.58 17.04 -26.42
C CYS A 252 -23.62 16.80 -24.91
N SER A 253 -23.88 15.56 -24.51
CA SER A 253 -23.97 15.20 -23.09
C SER A 253 -23.00 14.07 -22.76
N LEU A 254 -22.02 14.36 -21.90
CA LEU A 254 -21.13 13.35 -21.32
C LEU A 254 -21.91 12.22 -20.61
N THR A 255 -23.05 12.56 -19.98
CA THR A 255 -23.91 11.58 -19.29
C THR A 255 -24.66 10.66 -20.24
N GLU A 256 -24.99 11.14 -21.43
CA GLU A 256 -25.57 10.32 -22.51
C GLU A 256 -24.50 9.59 -23.33
N GLY A 257 -23.22 9.79 -22.98
CA GLY A 257 -22.09 9.12 -23.59
C GLY A 257 -21.68 9.73 -24.93
N ASN A 258 -21.85 11.04 -25.12
CA ASN A 258 -21.50 11.76 -26.34
C ASN A 258 -20.64 13.00 -26.04
N TYR A 259 -19.66 13.31 -26.89
CA TYR A 259 -18.79 14.50 -26.77
C TYR A 259 -18.46 15.06 -28.16
N CYS A 260 -18.11 16.34 -28.25
CA CYS A 260 -17.72 16.97 -29.51
C CYS A 260 -16.51 16.24 -30.13
N GLY A 261 -16.72 15.67 -31.31
CA GLY A 261 -15.69 14.92 -32.00
C GLY A 261 -15.81 15.06 -33.50
N LYS A 262 -14.68 14.86 -34.19
CA LYS A 262 -14.65 14.81 -35.65
C LYS A 262 -15.00 13.41 -36.12
N ASP A 263 -15.99 13.30 -37.00
CA ASP A 263 -16.39 12.06 -37.67
C ASP A 263 -16.68 12.34 -39.15
N ASN A 264 -16.08 11.57 -40.06
CA ASN A 264 -16.19 11.77 -41.52
C ASN A 264 -16.00 13.22 -41.99
N ASN A 265 -15.01 13.93 -41.43
CA ASN A 265 -14.71 15.35 -41.70
C ASN A 265 -15.76 16.38 -41.24
N GLU A 266 -16.80 15.97 -40.52
CA GLU A 266 -17.74 16.87 -39.85
C GLU A 266 -17.56 16.80 -38.33
N TYR A 267 -17.79 17.92 -37.64
CA TYR A 267 -17.84 17.93 -36.18
C TYR A 267 -19.28 17.68 -35.75
N LYS A 268 -19.48 16.67 -34.90
CA LYS A 268 -20.78 16.27 -34.38
C LYS A 268 -20.64 15.70 -32.98
N CYS A 269 -21.75 15.50 -32.27
CA CYS A 269 -21.73 14.72 -31.03
C CYS A 269 -21.37 13.27 -31.33
N LYS A 270 -20.14 12.88 -31.00
CA LYS A 270 -19.60 11.55 -31.23
C LYS A 270 -19.73 10.74 -29.95
N SER A 271 -20.14 9.48 -30.05
CA SER A 271 -20.18 8.60 -28.88
C SER A 271 -18.78 8.39 -28.30
N ILE A 272 -18.71 8.46 -26.96
CA ILE A 272 -17.54 8.17 -26.13
C ILE A 272 -17.67 6.83 -25.41
N ASN A 273 -18.62 6.00 -25.83
CA ASN A 273 -18.69 4.60 -25.42
C ASN A 273 -17.63 3.80 -26.19
N CYS A 274 -17.07 2.78 -25.54
CA CYS A 274 -16.03 1.95 -26.13
C CYS A 274 -16.67 0.73 -26.79
N VAL A 275 -16.12 0.29 -27.92
CA VAL A 275 -16.52 -0.97 -28.55
C VAL A 275 -15.36 -1.94 -28.37
N VAL A 276 -15.49 -2.85 -27.41
CA VAL A 276 -14.48 -3.87 -27.10
C VAL A 276 -15.08 -5.24 -27.39
N ASP A 277 -14.44 -6.03 -28.25
CA ASP A 277 -14.92 -7.36 -28.68
C ASP A 277 -16.38 -7.38 -29.18
N GLY A 278 -16.79 -6.33 -29.87
CA GLY A 278 -18.16 -6.17 -30.38
C GLY A 278 -19.21 -5.87 -29.32
N LYS A 279 -18.81 -5.66 -28.06
CA LYS A 279 -19.67 -5.19 -26.97
C LYS A 279 -19.47 -3.69 -26.76
N VAL A 280 -20.59 -2.98 -26.64
CA VAL A 280 -20.58 -1.57 -26.27
C VAL A 280 -20.43 -1.48 -24.76
N ARG A 281 -19.35 -0.83 -24.31
CA ARG A 281 -19.09 -0.47 -22.92
C ARG A 281 -19.35 1.01 -22.75
N LYS A 282 -20.15 1.38 -21.75
CA LYS A 282 -20.44 2.79 -21.48
C LYS A 282 -19.18 3.51 -21.00
N ASN A 283 -19.06 4.79 -21.32
CA ASN A 283 -17.99 5.62 -20.77
C ASN A 283 -17.98 5.55 -19.23
N GLY A 284 -16.81 5.27 -18.64
CA GLY A 284 -16.63 5.04 -17.20
C GLY A 284 -16.83 3.60 -16.74
N GLU A 285 -17.37 2.70 -17.57
CA GLU A 285 -17.40 1.27 -17.22
C GLU A 285 -15.99 0.71 -17.10
N SER A 286 -15.83 -0.20 -16.15
CA SER A 286 -14.60 -0.96 -15.99
C SER A 286 -14.90 -2.44 -15.76
N TRP A 287 -14.00 -3.31 -16.21
CA TRP A 287 -14.16 -4.75 -16.11
C TRP A 287 -12.82 -5.44 -15.89
N CYS A 288 -12.88 -6.66 -15.35
CA CYS A 288 -11.70 -7.48 -15.12
C CYS A 288 -11.44 -8.44 -16.27
N GLU A 289 -10.18 -8.59 -16.63
CA GLU A 289 -9.64 -9.65 -17.45
C GLU A 289 -8.60 -10.45 -16.67
N TYR A 290 -8.48 -11.74 -16.97
CA TYR A 290 -7.59 -12.67 -16.28
C TYR A 290 -6.86 -13.53 -17.31
N ASP A 291 -5.55 -13.73 -17.11
CA ASP A 291 -4.74 -14.62 -17.96
C ASP A 291 -5.17 -16.10 -17.90
N GLY A 292 -6.01 -16.47 -16.93
CA GLY A 292 -6.37 -17.85 -16.64
C GLY A 292 -7.66 -17.99 -15.82
N ALA A 293 -7.96 -19.23 -15.45
CA ALA A 293 -8.97 -19.50 -14.44
C ALA A 293 -8.53 -18.94 -13.09
N ILE A 294 -9.45 -18.30 -12.38
CA ILE A 294 -9.17 -17.75 -11.05
C ILE A 294 -10.01 -18.46 -10.00
N GLY A 295 -9.54 -18.39 -8.76
CA GLY A 295 -10.35 -18.78 -7.63
C GLY A 295 -10.63 -20.27 -7.60
N VAL A 296 -11.66 -20.61 -6.84
CA VAL A 296 -12.22 -21.96 -6.74
C VAL A 296 -13.56 -22.06 -7.46
N SER A 297 -14.00 -23.27 -7.78
CA SER A 297 -15.32 -23.47 -8.39
C SER A 297 -16.43 -23.23 -7.34
N GLU A 298 -17.41 -22.40 -7.69
CA GLU A 298 -18.65 -22.23 -6.91
C GLU A 298 -19.69 -23.26 -7.39
N VAL A 299 -20.20 -24.10 -6.48
CA VAL A 299 -21.23 -25.10 -6.80
C VAL A 299 -22.62 -24.47 -6.58
N ASN A 300 -23.51 -24.58 -7.57
CA ASN A 300 -24.83 -23.95 -7.53
C ASN A 300 -25.67 -24.39 -6.30
N ASN A 301 -26.41 -23.43 -5.71
CA ASN A 301 -27.40 -23.53 -4.61
C ASN A 301 -26.92 -23.66 -3.16
N VAL A 302 -25.62 -23.65 -2.90
CA VAL A 302 -25.08 -23.47 -1.54
C VAL A 302 -23.88 -22.56 -1.70
N ASN A 303 -23.67 -21.54 -0.86
CA ASN A 303 -22.45 -20.71 -0.85
C ASN A 303 -21.22 -21.56 -0.42
N LYS A 304 -20.98 -22.68 -1.08
CA LYS A 304 -19.95 -23.68 -0.81
C LYS A 304 -18.93 -23.61 -1.94
N LYS A 305 -17.74 -23.20 -1.57
CA LYS A 305 -16.55 -23.20 -2.41
C LYS A 305 -15.90 -24.57 -2.32
N GLU A 306 -15.75 -25.26 -3.46
CA GLU A 306 -15.10 -26.57 -3.53
C GLU A 306 -14.00 -26.58 -4.61
N GLY A 307 -13.01 -27.45 -4.45
CA GLY A 307 -11.89 -27.59 -5.39
C GLY A 307 -10.57 -27.10 -4.80
N TYR A 308 -9.83 -26.29 -5.58
CA TYR A 308 -8.50 -25.77 -5.28
C TYR A 308 -8.33 -24.41 -5.99
N GLY A 309 -7.39 -23.58 -5.53
CA GLY A 309 -7.09 -22.30 -6.19
C GLY A 309 -6.52 -22.53 -7.60
N ARG A 310 -7.17 -21.98 -8.63
CA ARG A 310 -6.90 -22.33 -10.04
C ARG A 310 -5.95 -21.38 -10.78
N ASP A 311 -5.52 -20.30 -10.14
CA ASP A 311 -4.70 -19.26 -10.77
C ASP A 311 -3.34 -19.81 -11.28
N PRO A 312 -3.05 -19.85 -12.60
CA PRO A 312 -1.82 -20.43 -13.17
C PRO A 312 -0.54 -19.71 -12.76
N VAL A 313 0.60 -20.39 -12.72
CA VAL A 313 1.90 -19.74 -12.37
C VAL A 313 2.25 -18.67 -13.41
N GLY A 314 2.66 -17.48 -12.96
CA GLY A 314 2.95 -16.35 -13.85
C GLY A 314 1.72 -15.59 -14.35
N SER A 315 0.50 -15.96 -13.95
CA SER A 315 -0.73 -15.26 -14.36
C SER A 315 -0.88 -13.91 -13.65
N ARG A 316 -1.56 -12.97 -14.32
CA ARG A 316 -1.92 -11.64 -13.83
C ARG A 316 -3.40 -11.35 -14.04
N HIS A 317 -3.88 -10.37 -13.27
CA HIS A 317 -5.22 -9.82 -13.38
C HIS A 317 -5.10 -8.42 -13.95
N VAL A 318 -6.02 -8.04 -14.82
CA VAL A 318 -5.98 -6.77 -15.54
C VAL A 318 -7.33 -6.08 -15.40
N ARG A 319 -7.30 -4.78 -15.13
CA ARG A 319 -8.46 -3.92 -15.10
C ARG A 319 -8.52 -3.14 -16.40
N HIS A 320 -9.65 -3.19 -17.07
CA HIS A 320 -9.93 -2.42 -18.27
C HIS A 320 -10.90 -1.31 -17.91
N VAL A 321 -10.73 -0.13 -18.50
CA VAL A 321 -11.58 1.04 -18.27
C VAL A 321 -11.94 1.66 -19.61
N CYS A 322 -13.23 1.87 -19.86
CA CYS A 322 -13.67 2.68 -20.98
C CYS A 322 -13.59 4.16 -20.63
N TYR A 323 -12.74 4.91 -21.33
CA TYR A 323 -12.56 6.34 -21.10
C TYR A 323 -12.51 7.11 -22.42
N MET A 324 -13.49 7.98 -22.63
CA MET A 324 -13.60 8.88 -23.79
C MET A 324 -13.53 8.13 -25.13
N GLY A 325 -14.26 7.01 -25.24
CA GLY A 325 -14.32 6.16 -26.43
C GLY A 325 -13.07 5.31 -26.66
N SER A 326 -12.10 5.35 -25.74
CA SER A 326 -10.87 4.56 -25.79
C SER A 326 -10.77 3.63 -24.59
N GLU A 327 -10.36 2.39 -24.82
CA GLU A 327 -10.05 1.44 -23.77
C GLU A 327 -8.68 1.74 -23.15
N ARG A 328 -8.62 1.77 -21.82
CA ARG A 328 -7.39 1.86 -21.05
C ARG A 328 -7.18 0.58 -20.27
N ILE A 329 -5.94 0.09 -20.26
CA ILE A 329 -5.55 -1.17 -19.62
C ILE A 329 -4.66 -0.85 -18.41
N GLU A 330 -5.09 -1.30 -17.23
CA GLU A 330 -4.43 -1.10 -15.95
C GLU A 330 -4.17 -2.47 -15.30
N PRO A 331 -2.96 -3.04 -15.41
CA PRO A 331 -2.68 -4.34 -14.84
C PRO A 331 -2.52 -4.24 -13.31
N CYS A 332 -3.12 -5.17 -12.56
CA CYS A 332 -2.95 -5.24 -11.11
C CYS A 332 -1.52 -5.64 -10.71
N ALA A 333 -1.15 -5.42 -9.45
CA ALA A 333 0.18 -5.70 -8.93
C ALA A 333 0.67 -7.13 -9.24
N ASP A 334 1.96 -7.23 -9.59
CA ASP A 334 2.60 -8.48 -9.99
C ASP A 334 2.70 -9.49 -8.84
N TYR A 335 3.04 -10.75 -9.16
CA TYR A 335 3.01 -11.88 -8.21
C TYR A 335 1.64 -12.11 -7.56
N ARG A 336 0.56 -11.67 -8.22
CA ARG A 336 -0.82 -11.70 -7.70
C ARG A 336 -0.94 -11.10 -6.29
N ASN A 337 -0.15 -10.06 -6.00
CA ASN A 337 -0.28 -9.28 -4.77
C ASN A 337 -1.59 -8.48 -4.74
N GLU A 338 -2.15 -8.18 -5.92
CA GLU A 338 -3.49 -7.67 -6.10
C GLU A 338 -4.28 -8.58 -7.05
N ILE A 339 -5.59 -8.59 -6.86
CA ILE A 339 -6.56 -9.23 -7.74
C ILE A 339 -7.54 -8.19 -8.27
N CYS A 340 -7.86 -8.27 -9.55
CA CYS A 340 -8.97 -7.50 -10.10
C CYS A 340 -10.30 -8.06 -9.56
N VAL A 341 -11.14 -7.19 -9.04
CA VAL A 341 -12.52 -7.48 -8.61
C VAL A 341 -13.49 -6.63 -9.40
N GLN A 342 -14.68 -7.15 -9.64
CA GLN A 342 -15.71 -6.44 -10.39
C GLN A 342 -17.08 -6.61 -9.73
N GLU A 343 -17.88 -5.56 -9.79
CA GLU A 343 -19.29 -5.54 -9.42
C GLU A 343 -20.13 -5.00 -10.57
N ASP A 344 -21.31 -5.59 -10.75
CA ASP A 344 -22.25 -5.25 -11.81
C ASP A 344 -23.50 -4.62 -11.18
N THR A 345 -23.73 -3.33 -11.41
CA THR A 345 -24.89 -2.60 -10.88
C THR A 345 -26.00 -2.54 -11.93
N GLN A 346 -27.23 -2.88 -11.56
CA GLN A 346 -28.40 -2.69 -12.41
C GLN A 346 -28.75 -1.20 -12.46
N VAL A 347 -28.78 -0.64 -13.67
CA VAL A 347 -29.23 0.72 -13.95
C VAL A 347 -30.64 0.64 -14.53
N GLY A 348 -31.48 1.66 -14.31
CA GLY A 348 -32.86 1.67 -14.79
C GLY A 348 -33.00 1.26 -16.27
N ASN A 349 -34.11 0.58 -16.60
CA ASN A 349 -34.38 -0.09 -17.89
C ASN A 349 -33.73 -1.48 -18.11
N GLY A 350 -33.09 -2.07 -17.09
CA GLY A 350 -32.54 -3.43 -17.17
C GLY A 350 -31.14 -3.51 -17.81
N GLU A 351 -30.47 -2.36 -17.95
CA GLU A 351 -29.08 -2.30 -18.38
C GLU A 351 -28.14 -2.46 -17.17
N THR A 352 -26.96 -3.03 -17.38
CA THR A 352 -26.00 -3.30 -16.31
C THR A 352 -24.76 -2.44 -16.52
N PHE A 353 -24.30 -1.76 -15.47
CA PHE A 353 -23.07 -0.97 -15.47
C PHE A 353 -22.02 -1.67 -14.62
N SER A 354 -20.91 -2.07 -15.24
CA SER A 354 -19.84 -2.80 -14.55
C SER A 354 -18.76 -1.88 -14.03
N GLN A 355 -18.29 -2.15 -12.82
CA GLN A 355 -17.19 -1.44 -12.17
C GLN A 355 -16.15 -2.45 -11.69
N ALA A 356 -14.89 -2.20 -12.00
CA ALA A 356 -13.77 -3.03 -11.59
C ALA A 356 -12.66 -2.23 -10.91
N ALA A 357 -11.92 -2.90 -10.03
CA ALA A 357 -10.76 -2.35 -9.34
C ALA A 357 -9.74 -3.43 -8.97
N CYS A 358 -8.47 -3.05 -8.88
CA CYS A 358 -7.44 -3.89 -8.28
C CYS A 358 -7.49 -3.71 -6.75
N ARG A 359 -7.60 -4.82 -6.01
CA ARG A 359 -7.47 -4.82 -4.55
C ARG A 359 -6.46 -5.84 -4.10
N VAL A 360 -5.94 -5.65 -2.89
CA VAL A 360 -4.95 -6.55 -2.30
C VAL A 360 -5.50 -7.96 -2.16
N ASN A 361 -4.66 -8.94 -2.52
CA ASN A 361 -4.94 -10.36 -2.33
C ASN A 361 -4.69 -10.78 -0.88
N ASN A 362 -5.75 -11.11 -0.13
CA ASN A 362 -5.65 -11.44 1.29
C ASN A 362 -5.34 -12.93 1.59
N TRP A 363 -4.64 -13.62 0.69
CA TRP A 363 -4.26 -15.02 0.87
C TRP A 363 -3.61 -15.33 2.24
N ARG A 364 -2.79 -14.40 2.77
CA ARG A 364 -2.12 -14.54 4.09
C ARG A 364 -3.14 -14.72 5.22
N ARG A 365 -4.25 -13.97 5.14
CA ARG A 365 -5.32 -14.03 6.15
C ARG A 365 -5.95 -15.43 6.20
N CYS A 366 -6.05 -16.12 5.08
CA CYS A 366 -6.58 -17.48 5.04
C CYS A 366 -5.69 -18.45 5.83
N LEU A 367 -4.37 -18.32 5.71
CA LEU A 367 -3.42 -19.18 6.42
C LEU A 367 -3.41 -18.90 7.93
N GLU A 368 -3.45 -17.62 8.32
CA GLU A 368 -3.53 -17.21 9.73
C GLU A 368 -4.73 -17.80 10.48
N ILE A 369 -5.88 -17.97 9.80
CA ILE A 369 -7.09 -18.53 10.41
C ILE A 369 -6.84 -19.93 10.98
N ASN A 370 -5.93 -20.70 10.39
CA ASN A 370 -5.58 -22.05 10.86
C ASN A 370 -4.80 -22.05 12.19
N THR A 371 -4.21 -20.91 12.59
CA THR A 371 -3.36 -20.80 13.80
C THR A 371 -4.09 -20.26 15.03
N LYS A 372 -5.31 -19.72 14.85
CA LYS A 372 -6.04 -19.08 15.94
C LYS A 372 -6.44 -20.11 17.00
N LYS A 373 -6.25 -19.79 18.29
CA LYS A 373 -6.65 -20.60 19.48
C LYS A 373 -8.18 -20.77 19.64
N GLN A 374 -8.96 -20.76 18.56
CA GLN A 374 -10.39 -21.08 18.56
C GLN A 374 -10.59 -22.58 18.28
N THR A 375 -11.80 -23.11 18.48
CA THR A 375 -12.10 -24.50 18.09
C THR A 375 -11.97 -24.64 16.57
N ALA A 376 -11.53 -25.81 16.07
CA ALA A 376 -11.36 -26.06 14.64
C ALA A 376 -12.60 -25.66 13.81
N ASN A 377 -13.81 -25.92 14.34
CA ASN A 377 -15.06 -25.53 13.71
C ASN A 377 -15.24 -24.00 13.58
N ALA A 378 -14.88 -23.22 14.60
CA ALA A 378 -15.00 -21.76 14.55
C ALA A 378 -14.02 -21.13 13.54
N SER A 379 -12.80 -21.66 13.43
CA SER A 379 -11.84 -21.24 12.42
C SER A 379 -12.34 -21.53 11.00
N MET A 380 -12.95 -22.70 10.76
CA MET A 380 -13.51 -23.03 9.44
C MET A 380 -14.72 -22.16 9.08
N GLU A 381 -15.56 -21.77 10.04
CA GLU A 381 -16.64 -20.82 9.80
C GLU A 381 -16.14 -19.41 9.47
N LEU A 382 -15.08 -18.95 10.14
CA LEU A 382 -14.42 -17.69 9.79
C LEU A 382 -13.83 -17.75 8.37
N CYS A 383 -13.26 -18.88 7.99
CA CYS A 383 -12.75 -19.11 6.65
C CYS A 383 -13.84 -18.99 5.57
N LYS A 384 -15.00 -19.61 5.79
CA LYS A 384 -16.15 -19.56 4.86
C LYS A 384 -16.71 -18.16 4.66
N LYS A 385 -16.63 -17.30 5.69
CA LYS A 385 -17.07 -15.90 5.62
C LYS A 385 -16.13 -15.02 4.81
N ASN A 386 -14.85 -15.39 4.68
CA ASN A 386 -13.87 -14.58 3.96
C ASN A 386 -13.99 -14.82 2.43
N PRO A 387 -14.22 -13.78 1.61
CA PRO A 387 -14.36 -13.90 0.17
C PRO A 387 -13.09 -14.40 -0.53
N ASP A 388 -11.92 -14.26 0.09
CA ASP A 388 -10.61 -14.68 -0.44
C ASP A 388 -10.20 -16.07 0.00
N CYS A 389 -10.97 -16.71 0.88
CA CYS A 389 -10.64 -18.01 1.42
C CYS A 389 -11.67 -19.07 1.03
N PHE A 390 -11.27 -20.33 1.18
CA PHE A 390 -12.15 -21.48 1.14
C PHE A 390 -11.65 -22.58 2.09
N VAL A 391 -12.56 -23.43 2.54
CA VAL A 391 -12.22 -24.58 3.37
C VAL A 391 -11.97 -25.79 2.48
N LYS A 392 -10.80 -26.41 2.63
CA LYS A 392 -10.45 -27.67 2.00
C LYS A 392 -10.55 -28.79 3.03
N GLU A 393 -11.36 -29.79 2.73
CA GLU A 393 -11.49 -31.00 3.53
C GLU A 393 -10.65 -32.11 2.88
N ILE A 394 -9.79 -32.75 3.69
CA ILE A 394 -8.95 -33.87 3.27
C ILE A 394 -9.37 -35.08 4.11
N ASP A 395 -9.81 -36.15 3.45
CA ASP A 395 -10.30 -37.37 4.09
C ASP A 395 -9.81 -38.61 3.34
N MET A 396 -8.99 -39.41 4.01
CA MET A 396 -8.44 -40.65 3.45
C MET A 396 -9.21 -41.90 3.86
N GLY A 397 -10.43 -41.74 4.39
CA GLY A 397 -11.33 -42.84 4.77
C GLY A 397 -10.94 -43.48 6.09
N GLY A 398 -10.46 -42.68 7.04
CA GLY A 398 -9.84 -43.17 8.27
C GLY A 398 -9.43 -42.07 9.24
N SER A 399 -8.41 -42.34 10.05
CA SER A 399 -7.84 -41.39 11.02
C SER A 399 -7.15 -40.16 10.42
N PHE A 400 -6.70 -40.25 9.16
CA PHE A 400 -6.12 -39.14 8.40
C PHE A 400 -7.24 -38.32 7.76
N HIS A 401 -7.81 -37.43 8.58
CA HIS A 401 -8.85 -36.49 8.19
C HIS A 401 -8.60 -35.13 8.86
N PHE A 402 -8.64 -34.05 8.08
CA PHE A 402 -8.50 -32.68 8.60
C PHE A 402 -9.13 -31.65 7.65
N SER A 403 -9.39 -30.46 8.20
CA SER A 403 -9.88 -29.31 7.46
C SER A 403 -8.88 -28.16 7.53
N VAL A 404 -8.63 -27.51 6.40
CA VAL A 404 -7.68 -26.39 6.31
C VAL A 404 -8.31 -25.22 5.55
N CYS A 405 -8.11 -24.02 6.07
CA CYS A 405 -8.46 -22.77 5.39
C CYS A 405 -7.36 -22.39 4.40
N LEU A 406 -7.70 -22.29 3.11
CA LEU A 406 -6.77 -22.01 2.03
C LEU A 406 -7.19 -20.76 1.23
N PRO A 407 -6.22 -20.06 0.62
CA PRO A 407 -6.50 -18.98 -0.33
C PRO A 407 -7.29 -19.48 -1.53
N ALA A 408 -8.41 -18.83 -1.85
CA ALA A 408 -9.12 -19.06 -3.10
C ALA A 408 -8.29 -18.56 -4.30
N TYR A 409 -7.59 -17.43 -4.13
CA TYR A 409 -6.69 -16.82 -5.12
C TYR A 409 -5.24 -16.94 -4.62
N PRO A 410 -4.49 -17.98 -5.03
CA PRO A 410 -3.15 -18.23 -4.52
C PRO A 410 -2.15 -17.11 -4.90
N PRO A 411 -1.17 -16.79 -4.04
CA PRO A 411 -0.12 -15.83 -4.39
C PRO A 411 0.81 -16.34 -5.49
N GLY A 412 1.52 -15.43 -6.15
CA GLY A 412 2.69 -15.75 -6.97
C GLY A 412 3.99 -15.66 -6.16
N PHE A 413 5.00 -16.41 -6.56
CA PHE A 413 6.32 -16.43 -5.90
C PHE A 413 7.43 -16.01 -6.86
N ASN A 414 8.54 -15.53 -6.29
CA ASN A 414 9.75 -15.32 -7.06
C ASN A 414 10.36 -16.67 -7.47
N LEU A 415 10.48 -16.87 -8.77
CA LEU A 415 10.94 -18.12 -9.36
C LEU A 415 12.46 -18.13 -9.56
N ASN A 416 13.10 -16.96 -9.63
CA ASN A 416 14.55 -16.81 -9.69
C ASN A 416 15.14 -16.45 -8.32
N GLU A 417 15.95 -17.35 -7.77
CA GLU A 417 16.88 -17.00 -6.70
C GLU A 417 18.20 -16.52 -7.30
N ASP A 418 18.24 -15.26 -7.74
CA ASP A 418 19.53 -14.60 -8.02
C ASP A 418 20.26 -14.37 -6.70
N TYR A 419 21.14 -15.31 -6.30
CA TYR A 419 22.03 -15.11 -5.16
C TYR A 419 23.29 -14.37 -5.59
N ASN A 420 23.40 -13.12 -5.15
CA ASN A 420 24.69 -12.51 -4.87
C ASN A 420 25.37 -13.33 -3.78
N LEU A 421 26.46 -14.04 -4.12
CA LEU A 421 27.40 -14.57 -3.15
C LEU A 421 27.96 -13.39 -2.34
N THR A 422 27.37 -13.09 -1.18
CA THR A 422 28.14 -12.42 -0.14
C THR A 422 29.10 -13.46 0.43
N SER A 423 30.39 -13.10 0.38
CA SER A 423 31.52 -13.85 0.94
C SER A 423 31.38 -13.96 2.47
N GLY A 424 30.50 -14.84 2.93
CA GLY A 424 30.20 -15.01 4.35
C GLY A 424 29.36 -16.22 4.75
N GLY A 425 28.84 -17.01 3.80
CA GLY A 425 28.20 -18.31 4.13
C GLY A 425 26.93 -18.22 5.00
N LEU A 426 26.32 -17.05 5.15
CA LEU A 426 25.07 -16.90 5.90
C LEU A 426 23.89 -17.36 5.00
N GLU A 427 23.20 -18.40 5.42
CA GLU A 427 22.02 -18.96 4.75
C GLU A 427 20.82 -18.02 4.93
N VAL A 428 20.31 -17.44 3.84
CA VAL A 428 18.98 -16.79 3.84
C VAL A 428 17.96 -17.89 3.46
N PRO A 429 16.95 -18.18 4.29
CA PRO A 429 15.97 -19.22 3.99
C PRO A 429 15.02 -18.81 2.86
N ASP A 430 14.73 -19.74 1.94
CA ASP A 430 13.69 -19.58 0.91
C ASP A 430 12.30 -19.52 1.57
N THR A 431 11.71 -18.33 1.57
CA THR A 431 10.36 -18.09 2.08
C THR A 431 9.28 -18.87 1.34
N SER A 432 9.47 -19.09 0.03
CA SER A 432 8.46 -19.72 -0.83
C SER A 432 8.39 -21.23 -0.60
N GLY A 433 9.56 -21.89 -0.52
CA GLY A 433 9.64 -23.30 -0.13
C GLY A 433 9.01 -23.58 1.24
N THR A 434 9.16 -22.67 2.20
CA THR A 434 8.55 -22.82 3.54
C THR A 434 7.02 -22.80 3.47
N ILE A 435 6.43 -21.90 2.68
CA ILE A 435 4.97 -21.83 2.49
C ILE A 435 4.45 -23.12 1.86
N CYS A 436 5.08 -23.58 0.77
CA CYS A 436 4.71 -24.82 0.11
C CYS A 436 4.80 -26.02 1.08
N SER A 437 5.82 -26.06 1.93
CA SER A 437 6.05 -27.15 2.89
C SER A 437 4.93 -27.35 3.92
N ILE A 438 3.99 -26.41 4.06
CA ILE A 438 2.78 -26.55 4.89
C ILE A 438 1.92 -27.74 4.42
N ALA A 439 1.85 -27.97 3.10
CA ALA A 439 1.15 -29.12 2.52
C ALA A 439 1.93 -30.43 2.61
N THR A 440 3.16 -30.42 3.14
CA THR A 440 3.93 -31.66 3.37
C THR A 440 3.36 -32.41 4.56
N GLN A 441 2.75 -33.57 4.32
CA GLN A 441 2.02 -34.35 5.33
C GLN A 441 2.33 -35.85 5.19
N ARG A 442 2.32 -36.56 6.33
CA ARG A 442 2.48 -38.01 6.41
C ARG A 442 1.15 -38.68 6.68
N CYS A 443 0.72 -39.54 5.77
CA CYS A 443 -0.40 -40.44 6.00
C CYS A 443 0.09 -41.84 6.38
N THR A 444 -0.42 -42.39 7.48
CA THR A 444 -0.11 -43.76 7.94
C THR A 444 -1.31 -44.67 7.70
N GLU A 445 -1.16 -45.66 6.82
CA GLU A 445 -2.15 -46.71 6.59
C GLU A 445 -2.00 -47.84 7.61
N THR A 446 -3.13 -48.43 8.02
CA THR A 446 -3.13 -49.64 8.86
C THR A 446 -3.63 -50.84 8.06
N TRP A 447 -2.81 -51.88 8.01
CA TRP A 447 -3.10 -53.12 7.31
C TRP A 447 -3.16 -54.29 8.30
N ILE A 448 -4.15 -55.16 8.13
CA ILE A 448 -4.25 -56.44 8.84
C ILE A 448 -3.85 -57.54 7.85
N CYS A 449 -2.72 -58.18 8.10
CA CYS A 449 -2.14 -59.20 7.25
C CYS A 449 -2.28 -60.59 7.87
N GLY A 450 -2.72 -61.57 7.07
CA GLY A 450 -2.71 -62.97 7.43
C GLY A 450 -2.20 -63.83 6.27
N ILE A 451 -2.32 -65.15 6.42
CA ILE A 451 -1.89 -66.16 5.42
C ILE A 451 -2.60 -66.06 4.07
N PHE A 452 -3.76 -65.38 3.99
CA PHE A 452 -4.52 -65.18 2.74
C PHE A 452 -4.31 -63.79 2.12
N GLY A 453 -3.42 -62.96 2.67
CA GLY A 453 -3.13 -61.61 2.19
C GLY A 453 -3.37 -60.51 3.24
N CYS A 454 -3.20 -59.26 2.82
CA CYS A 454 -3.36 -58.08 3.65
C CYS A 454 -4.62 -57.31 3.26
N ILE A 455 -5.38 -56.85 4.26
CA ILE A 455 -6.56 -55.99 4.09
C ILE A 455 -6.27 -54.66 4.79
N CYS A 456 -6.40 -53.56 4.07
CA CYS A 456 -6.31 -52.24 4.66
C CYS A 456 -7.59 -51.92 5.45
N VAL A 457 -7.42 -51.39 6.66
CA VAL A 457 -8.53 -51.08 7.58
C VAL A 457 -8.59 -49.61 8.01
N ASP A 458 -7.53 -48.84 7.77
CA ASP A 458 -7.49 -47.40 8.08
C ASP A 458 -6.64 -46.65 7.05
N ASN A 459 -7.11 -45.47 6.64
CA ASN A 459 -6.46 -44.56 5.69
C ASN A 459 -6.17 -45.15 4.30
N CYS A 460 -6.97 -46.12 3.86
CA CYS A 460 -6.74 -46.89 2.63
C CYS A 460 -6.77 -46.08 1.33
N LYS A 461 -7.09 -44.79 1.36
CA LYS A 461 -6.96 -43.93 0.17
C LYS A 461 -5.53 -43.39 0.00
N CYS A 462 -4.65 -43.53 1.00
CA CYS A 462 -3.30 -42.96 0.97
C CYS A 462 -2.38 -43.60 -0.08
N HIS A 463 -2.53 -44.89 -0.34
CA HIS A 463 -1.81 -45.60 -1.40
C HIS A 463 -2.42 -45.41 -2.81
N THR A 464 -3.44 -44.57 -2.96
CA THR A 464 -4.11 -44.33 -4.25
C THR A 464 -3.74 -42.96 -4.82
N SER A 465 -4.01 -42.73 -6.12
CA SER A 465 -3.81 -41.39 -6.73
C SER A 465 -4.67 -40.30 -6.07
N TYR A 466 -5.73 -40.68 -5.35
CA TYR A 466 -6.59 -39.73 -4.64
C TYR A 466 -5.82 -38.93 -3.59
N PHE A 467 -4.91 -39.57 -2.85
CA PHE A 467 -4.06 -38.87 -1.89
C PHE A 467 -3.13 -37.88 -2.58
N THR A 468 -2.42 -38.33 -3.63
CA THR A 468 -1.55 -37.45 -4.44
C THR A 468 -2.31 -36.25 -5.00
N GLU A 469 -3.52 -36.47 -5.53
CA GLU A 469 -4.37 -35.40 -6.07
C GLU A 469 -4.79 -34.40 -4.99
N LYS A 470 -5.38 -34.86 -3.88
CA LYS A 470 -5.91 -33.97 -2.84
C LYS A 470 -4.81 -33.19 -2.14
N MET A 471 -3.64 -33.80 -1.96
CA MET A 471 -2.49 -33.13 -1.38
C MET A 471 -1.83 -32.15 -2.38
N ASN A 472 -1.80 -32.46 -3.68
CA ASN A 472 -1.33 -31.49 -4.69
C ASN A 472 -2.31 -30.31 -4.84
N GLU A 473 -3.62 -30.54 -4.76
CA GLU A 473 -4.63 -29.47 -4.72
C GLU A 473 -4.44 -28.53 -3.51
N PHE A 474 -4.10 -29.10 -2.35
CA PHE A 474 -3.69 -28.30 -1.17
C PHE A 474 -2.40 -27.52 -1.48
N CYS A 475 -1.37 -28.21 -1.98
CA CYS A 475 -0.08 -27.61 -2.37
C CYS A 475 -0.26 -26.41 -3.30
N VAL A 476 -0.94 -26.56 -4.44
CA VAL A 476 -1.19 -25.50 -5.44
C VAL A 476 -2.01 -24.34 -4.87
N SER A 477 -2.91 -24.59 -3.91
CA SER A 477 -3.69 -23.51 -3.30
C SER A 477 -2.86 -22.59 -2.38
N LEU A 478 -1.63 -22.99 -2.03
CA LEU A 478 -0.71 -22.17 -1.22
C LEU A 478 0.05 -21.12 -2.04
N GLY A 479 0.06 -21.25 -3.38
CA GLY A 479 0.76 -20.34 -4.29
C GLY A 479 1.36 -21.09 -5.47
N ASP A 480 2.51 -20.60 -5.95
CA ASP A 480 3.29 -21.29 -6.98
C ASP A 480 4.03 -22.51 -6.37
N CYS A 481 3.27 -23.55 -6.03
CA CYS A 481 3.75 -24.77 -5.38
C CYS A 481 3.34 -26.04 -6.14
N GLY A 482 4.12 -27.10 -5.97
CA GLY A 482 3.77 -28.45 -6.41
C GLY A 482 3.74 -28.64 -7.91
N ALA A 483 2.95 -29.61 -8.37
CA ALA A 483 2.75 -29.85 -9.79
C ALA A 483 1.62 -28.98 -10.34
N TYR A 484 1.96 -28.11 -11.28
CA TYR A 484 0.99 -27.21 -11.89
C TYR A 484 1.43 -26.69 -13.27
N VAL A 485 0.64 -25.79 -13.85
CA VAL A 485 0.91 -25.16 -15.15
C VAL A 485 1.20 -23.67 -14.99
N ASN A 486 2.01 -23.12 -15.90
CA ASN A 486 2.14 -21.67 -16.03
C ASN A 486 1.02 -21.07 -16.91
N TYR A 487 1.00 -19.74 -17.03
CA TYR A 487 -0.02 -18.99 -17.79
C TYR A 487 -0.01 -19.25 -19.30
N VAL A 488 0.97 -19.98 -19.84
CA VAL A 488 0.99 -20.45 -21.25
C VAL A 488 0.72 -21.96 -21.37
N GLY A 489 0.48 -22.65 -20.25
CA GLY A 489 0.09 -24.06 -20.19
C GLY A 489 1.22 -25.07 -20.18
N GLU A 490 2.46 -24.63 -19.98
CA GLU A 490 3.59 -25.52 -19.74
C GLU A 490 3.48 -26.14 -18.34
N TYR A 491 3.51 -27.46 -18.29
CA TYR A 491 3.34 -28.23 -17.06
C TYR A 491 4.67 -28.60 -16.44
N SER A 492 4.69 -28.59 -15.12
CA SER A 492 5.84 -29.03 -14.33
C SER A 492 5.40 -29.85 -13.13
N ASP A 493 6.16 -30.90 -12.81
CA ASP A 493 5.83 -31.86 -11.77
C ASP A 493 7.02 -32.27 -10.89
N GLY A 494 8.23 -31.76 -11.11
CA GLY A 494 9.44 -32.28 -10.47
C GLY A 494 9.71 -31.79 -9.04
N ASN A 495 8.86 -30.92 -8.50
CA ASN A 495 8.96 -30.35 -7.15
C ASN A 495 7.78 -30.71 -6.22
N TYR A 496 7.11 -31.83 -6.49
CA TYR A 496 6.39 -32.57 -5.44
C TYR A 496 6.92 -34.00 -5.36
N GLY A 497 6.98 -34.53 -4.13
CA GLY A 497 7.55 -35.83 -3.81
C GLY A 497 6.52 -36.78 -3.20
N LEU A 498 6.72 -38.06 -3.45
CA LEU A 498 6.02 -39.15 -2.77
C LEU A 498 7.06 -40.09 -2.21
N ARG A 499 7.06 -40.27 -0.89
CA ARG A 499 7.90 -41.28 -0.22
C ARG A 499 6.98 -42.29 0.44
N SER A 500 7.26 -43.57 0.27
CA SER A 500 6.51 -44.63 0.93
C SER A 500 7.47 -45.60 1.62
N THR A 501 7.10 -46.07 2.80
CA THR A 501 7.84 -47.13 3.50
C THR A 501 7.49 -48.53 2.99
N CYS A 502 6.65 -48.63 1.96
CA CYS A 502 6.20 -49.88 1.36
C CYS A 502 7.31 -50.58 0.54
N ASP A 503 7.57 -51.86 0.83
CA ASP A 503 8.37 -52.77 -0.02
C ASP A 503 7.45 -53.49 -1.03
N SER A 504 7.99 -53.74 -2.23
CA SER A 504 7.49 -54.66 -3.25
C SER A 504 6.90 -55.99 -2.72
N ARG A 505 7.37 -56.48 -1.56
CA ARG A 505 6.91 -57.72 -0.91
C ARG A 505 5.71 -57.58 0.03
N THR A 506 5.42 -56.39 0.56
CA THR A 506 4.38 -56.19 1.59
C THR A 506 3.09 -55.55 1.06
N CYS A 507 3.20 -54.57 0.17
CA CYS A 507 2.04 -53.77 -0.27
C CYS A 507 2.11 -53.30 -1.74
N GLY A 508 3.14 -53.71 -2.50
CA GLY A 508 3.28 -53.37 -3.92
C GLY A 508 4.04 -52.06 -4.16
N LYS A 509 3.67 -51.28 -5.18
CA LYS A 509 4.26 -49.95 -5.47
C LYS A 509 3.54 -48.90 -4.59
N GLY A 510 4.28 -47.89 -4.11
CA GLY A 510 3.72 -46.73 -3.41
C GLY A 510 2.68 -45.97 -4.26
N PRO A 511 2.02 -44.92 -3.70
CA PRO A 511 0.94 -44.24 -4.41
C PRO A 511 1.41 -43.74 -5.78
N PRO A 512 0.58 -43.86 -6.81
CA PRO A 512 0.92 -43.36 -8.13
C PRO A 512 1.09 -41.82 -8.09
N ARG A 513 2.01 -41.33 -8.93
CA ARG A 513 2.10 -39.90 -9.27
C ARG A 513 0.79 -39.42 -9.91
N LEU A 514 0.64 -38.11 -10.07
CA LEU A 514 -0.57 -37.50 -10.64
C LEU A 514 -0.88 -38.13 -12.01
N GLN A 515 -2.14 -38.49 -12.19
CA GLN A 515 -2.59 -39.08 -13.44
C GLN A 515 -2.59 -38.05 -14.57
N LYS A 516 -2.38 -38.51 -15.81
CA LYS A 516 -2.42 -37.64 -17.01
C LYS A 516 -3.75 -36.88 -17.17
N SER A 517 -4.85 -37.43 -16.68
CA SER A 517 -6.17 -36.76 -16.69
C SER A 517 -6.20 -35.48 -15.86
N ILE A 518 -5.47 -35.45 -14.74
CA ILE A 518 -5.36 -34.27 -13.86
C ILE A 518 -4.52 -33.19 -14.53
N LEU A 519 -3.44 -33.58 -15.22
CA LEU A 519 -2.63 -32.67 -16.04
C LEU A 519 -3.49 -31.94 -17.09
N GLU A 520 -4.31 -32.68 -17.84
CA GLU A 520 -5.21 -32.08 -18.82
C GLU A 520 -6.30 -31.21 -18.17
N ALA A 521 -6.66 -31.46 -16.89
CA ALA A 521 -7.53 -30.57 -16.14
C ALA A 521 -6.83 -29.24 -15.79
N PHE A 522 -5.55 -29.26 -15.40
CA PHE A 522 -4.78 -28.04 -15.11
C PHE A 522 -4.60 -27.16 -16.35
N LYS A 523 -4.36 -27.77 -17.52
CA LYS A 523 -4.26 -27.01 -18.79
C LYS A 523 -5.55 -26.26 -19.14
N LYS A 524 -6.71 -26.69 -18.66
CA LYS A 524 -7.98 -25.95 -18.86
C LYS A 524 -8.02 -24.62 -18.09
N ASN A 525 -7.17 -24.45 -17.08
CA ASN A 525 -7.07 -23.21 -16.31
C ASN A 525 -6.28 -22.12 -17.05
N VAL A 526 -5.75 -22.41 -18.24
CA VAL A 526 -4.89 -21.50 -19.01
C VAL A 526 -5.73 -20.65 -19.97
N GLY A 527 -5.43 -19.36 -20.05
CA GLY A 527 -6.11 -18.42 -20.94
C GLY A 527 -7.43 -17.89 -20.37
N PRO A 528 -7.99 -16.82 -20.97
CA PRO A 528 -9.27 -16.25 -20.57
C PRO A 528 -10.40 -17.30 -20.59
N GLN A 529 -11.16 -17.37 -19.50
CA GLN A 529 -12.21 -18.38 -19.31
C GLN A 529 -13.59 -17.80 -19.68
N ILE A 530 -14.24 -18.39 -20.69
CA ILE A 530 -15.57 -17.96 -21.15
C ILE A 530 -16.60 -18.18 -20.02
N GLY A 531 -17.26 -17.11 -19.59
CA GLY A 531 -18.31 -17.16 -18.57
C GLY A 531 -17.81 -17.26 -17.12
N GLN A 532 -16.50 -17.13 -16.89
CA GLN A 532 -15.96 -17.01 -15.53
C GLN A 532 -16.49 -15.74 -14.86
N LYS A 533 -16.96 -15.87 -13.62
CA LYS A 533 -17.34 -14.73 -12.80
C LYS A 533 -16.08 -14.03 -12.28
N PRO A 534 -16.05 -12.68 -12.27
CA PRO A 534 -14.99 -11.94 -11.61
C PRO A 534 -14.86 -12.27 -10.12
N ALA A 535 -13.68 -12.02 -9.56
CA ALA A 535 -13.49 -12.12 -8.12
C ALA A 535 -14.41 -11.11 -7.40
N LYS A 536 -15.00 -11.54 -6.28
CA LYS A 536 -15.93 -10.72 -5.51
C LYS A 536 -15.17 -9.55 -4.84
N PRO A 537 -15.74 -8.34 -4.81
CA PRO A 537 -15.20 -7.19 -4.10
C PRO A 537 -14.87 -7.45 -2.62
N GLY A 538 -15.68 -8.28 -1.95
CA GLY A 538 -15.63 -8.51 -0.51
C GLY A 538 -16.43 -7.47 0.28
N ASP A 539 -16.25 -7.42 1.62
CA ASP A 539 -16.95 -6.47 2.52
C ASP A 539 -16.47 -5.01 2.38
N TYR A 540 -15.72 -4.69 1.33
CA TYR A 540 -15.30 -3.33 1.05
C TYR A 540 -16.47 -2.59 0.40
N GLU A 541 -16.97 -1.53 1.05
CA GLU A 541 -17.98 -0.58 0.53
C GLU A 541 -17.49 0.22 -0.71
N PHE A 542 -16.45 -0.27 -1.37
CA PHE A 542 -15.76 0.34 -2.49
C PHE A 542 -16.72 0.68 -3.66
N PHE A 543 -17.76 -0.13 -3.89
CA PHE A 543 -18.69 0.01 -5.02
C PHE A 543 -20.07 0.60 -4.65
N GLN A 544 -20.42 0.74 -3.35
CA GLN A 544 -21.78 1.16 -2.93
C GLN A 544 -22.09 2.66 -3.13
N THR A 545 -21.22 3.41 -3.81
CA THR A 545 -21.32 4.87 -3.92
C THR A 545 -21.86 5.38 -5.26
N ILE A 546 -22.31 4.48 -6.14
CA ILE A 546 -23.01 4.86 -7.38
C ILE A 546 -24.45 4.36 -7.30
N ASN A 547 -25.33 5.13 -6.65
CA ASN A 547 -26.75 5.08 -6.98
C ASN A 547 -26.92 5.86 -8.30
N PRO A 548 -27.37 5.23 -9.40
CA PRO A 548 -27.64 5.94 -10.66
C PRO A 548 -28.66 7.07 -10.51
N GLU A 549 -29.49 7.05 -9.46
CA GLU A 549 -30.45 8.13 -9.15
C GLU A 549 -29.75 9.38 -8.60
N ALA A 550 -28.61 9.26 -7.92
CA ALA A 550 -27.84 10.41 -7.41
C ALA A 550 -27.22 11.25 -8.54
N LEU A 551 -27.02 10.66 -9.73
CA LEU A 551 -26.58 11.40 -10.93
C LEU A 551 -27.69 12.30 -11.52
N LYS A 552 -28.96 12.09 -11.15
CA LYS A 552 -30.06 12.99 -11.55
C LYS A 552 -30.17 14.23 -10.67
N GLU A 553 -29.68 14.18 -9.43
CA GLU A 553 -29.78 15.28 -8.47
C GLU A 553 -28.74 16.39 -8.67
N ILE A 554 -27.70 16.17 -9.48
CA ILE A 554 -26.69 17.20 -9.80
C ILE A 554 -27.21 18.23 -10.84
N LYS A 555 -28.47 18.14 -11.27
CA LYS A 555 -29.03 19.05 -12.29
C LYS A 555 -29.55 20.38 -11.73
N GLU A 556 -29.72 20.54 -10.43
CA GLU A 556 -30.30 21.77 -9.89
C GLU A 556 -29.58 22.18 -8.59
N GLU A 557 -29.01 23.39 -8.60
CA GLU A 557 -28.38 24.09 -7.46
C GLU A 557 -26.97 23.64 -7.04
N ASP A 558 -25.92 24.11 -7.74
CA ASP A 558 -24.85 24.87 -7.04
C ASP A 558 -23.86 25.57 -8.00
N HIS A 559 -23.68 26.88 -7.81
CA HIS A 559 -22.85 27.73 -8.68
C HIS A 559 -21.44 28.03 -8.13
N ASN A 560 -20.93 27.29 -7.13
CA ASN A 560 -19.74 27.67 -6.37
C ASN A 560 -18.59 26.64 -6.30
N LEU A 561 -18.29 25.93 -7.40
CA LEU A 561 -17.08 25.10 -7.48
C LEU A 561 -15.86 25.89 -8.00
N SER A 562 -14.77 25.83 -7.25
CA SER A 562 -13.47 26.39 -7.65
C SER A 562 -12.87 25.68 -8.87
N ALA A 563 -11.94 26.34 -9.57
CA ALA A 563 -11.24 25.76 -10.73
C ALA A 563 -10.53 24.43 -10.39
N PHE A 564 -9.95 24.34 -9.19
CA PHE A 564 -9.31 23.11 -8.68
C PHE A 564 -10.31 21.98 -8.43
N GLN A 565 -11.53 22.29 -7.95
CA GLN A 565 -12.58 21.29 -7.75
C GLN A 565 -13.16 20.77 -9.07
N LYS A 566 -13.21 21.61 -10.11
CA LYS A 566 -13.58 21.18 -11.48
C LYS A 566 -12.49 20.30 -12.10
N GLU A 567 -11.22 20.65 -11.89
CA GLU A 567 -10.06 19.87 -12.32
C GLU A 567 -10.00 18.51 -11.59
N LEU A 568 -10.35 18.44 -10.31
CA LEU A 568 -10.45 17.19 -9.55
C LEU A 568 -11.64 16.30 -9.97
N LEU A 569 -12.76 16.91 -10.38
CA LEU A 569 -13.94 16.21 -10.92
C LEU A 569 -13.61 15.56 -12.27
N GLU A 570 -12.85 16.25 -13.13
CA GLU A 570 -12.34 15.70 -14.40
C GLU A 570 -11.35 14.55 -14.18
N VAL A 571 -10.54 14.60 -13.11
CA VAL A 571 -9.60 13.53 -12.74
C VAL A 571 -10.29 12.35 -12.04
N SER A 572 -11.39 12.56 -11.31
CA SER A 572 -12.12 11.47 -10.64
C SER A 572 -12.78 10.50 -11.61
N GLY A 573 -13.19 10.97 -12.80
CA GLY A 573 -13.59 10.12 -13.93
C GLY A 573 -12.44 9.27 -14.52
N SER A 574 -11.19 9.61 -14.24
CA SER A 574 -10.00 8.85 -14.66
C SER A 574 -9.48 7.86 -13.60
N MET A 575 -9.86 8.02 -12.33
CA MET A 575 -9.39 7.15 -11.23
C MET A 575 -10.48 6.26 -10.60
N GLY A 576 -11.75 6.37 -11.00
CA GLY A 576 -12.78 5.40 -10.66
C GLY A 576 -12.96 5.11 -9.15
N SER A 577 -12.77 6.11 -8.29
CA SER A 577 -13.11 6.02 -6.86
C SER A 577 -14.37 6.85 -6.58
N PRO A 578 -15.56 6.24 -6.60
CA PRO A 578 -16.81 6.92 -6.27
C PRO A 578 -16.92 7.30 -4.77
N TYR A 579 -16.00 6.80 -3.93
CA TYR A 579 -15.83 7.24 -2.55
C TYR A 579 -15.36 8.71 -2.44
N LEU A 580 -14.59 9.19 -3.44
CA LEU A 580 -14.16 10.60 -3.50
C LEU A 580 -15.33 11.54 -3.80
N LEU A 581 -16.30 11.12 -4.63
CA LEU A 581 -17.50 11.91 -4.96
C LEU A 581 -18.44 12.07 -3.75
N LYS A 582 -18.62 11.00 -2.95
CA LYS A 582 -19.43 11.01 -1.72
C LYS A 582 -18.84 11.88 -0.60
N LEU A 583 -17.51 12.08 -0.62
CA LEU A 583 -16.79 13.00 0.26
C LEU A 583 -17.07 14.47 -0.06
N PHE A 584 -17.41 14.80 -1.31
CA PHE A 584 -17.71 16.16 -1.76
C PHE A 584 -19.21 16.49 -1.79
N SER A 585 -20.10 15.50 -1.73
CA SER A 585 -21.57 15.71 -1.71
C SER A 585 -22.17 15.84 -0.30
N LYS A 586 -21.37 15.64 0.76
CA LYS A 586 -21.81 15.95 2.13
C LYS A 586 -21.56 17.43 2.40
N GLU A 587 -22.58 18.26 2.16
CA GLU A 587 -22.64 19.56 2.80
C GLU A 587 -22.55 19.40 4.33
N GLY A 588 -21.64 20.17 4.95
CA GLY A 588 -21.68 20.59 6.35
C GLY A 588 -21.94 19.54 7.45
N ASN A 589 -20.92 19.34 8.29
CA ASN A 589 -21.02 18.99 9.73
C ASN A 589 -21.06 17.51 10.23
N GLU A 590 -20.60 16.51 9.48
CA GLU A 590 -20.30 15.20 10.08
C GLU A 590 -18.85 14.76 9.88
N SER A 591 -18.11 14.61 10.98
CA SER A 591 -16.78 14.00 11.01
C SER A 591 -16.86 12.50 10.73
N LEU A 592 -16.15 12.05 9.69
CA LEU A 592 -15.96 10.64 9.32
C LEU A 592 -15.34 9.80 10.45
N SER A 593 -15.76 8.54 10.58
CA SER A 593 -15.34 7.63 11.65
C SER A 593 -14.08 6.82 11.28
N GLU A 594 -13.26 6.48 12.27
CA GLU A 594 -11.98 5.75 12.09
C GLU A 594 -12.14 4.33 11.49
N GLU A 595 -13.35 3.74 11.50
CA GLU A 595 -13.63 2.44 10.87
C GLU A 595 -13.67 2.51 9.33
N GLU A 596 -13.94 3.68 8.75
CA GLU A 596 -14.07 3.87 7.30
C GLU A 596 -12.70 4.11 6.62
N ILE A 597 -11.73 4.66 7.36
CA ILE A 597 -10.37 4.98 6.86
C ILE A 597 -9.43 3.74 6.90
N GLY A 598 -9.69 2.79 7.80
CA GLY A 598 -8.84 1.60 8.02
C GLY A 598 -8.83 0.55 6.90
N ARG A 599 -9.56 0.78 5.80
CA ARG A 599 -9.76 -0.21 4.73
C ARG A 599 -8.88 -0.02 3.48
N ILE A 600 -8.00 0.98 3.41
CA ILE A 600 -7.38 1.39 2.13
C ILE A 600 -5.93 0.92 1.83
N ASN A 601 -5.04 0.50 2.74
CA ASN A 601 -3.70 -0.05 2.33
C ASN A 601 -3.11 -1.00 3.39
N SER A 602 -3.09 -2.33 3.15
CA SER A 602 -1.92 -3.19 2.82
C SER A 602 -0.60 -2.95 3.57
N ARG A 603 -0.38 -3.75 4.61
CA ARG A 603 0.82 -3.81 5.47
C ARG A 603 1.96 -4.64 4.83
N PRO A 604 3.19 -4.11 4.72
CA PRO A 604 4.41 -4.92 4.71
C PRO A 604 4.62 -5.76 6.00
N VAL A 605 4.94 -7.05 5.86
CA VAL A 605 5.21 -7.96 6.99
C VAL A 605 6.68 -8.39 7.03
N ASN A 606 7.22 -8.31 8.24
CA ASN A 606 8.53 -8.71 8.76
C ASN A 606 8.89 -10.19 8.46
N PHE A 607 10.06 -10.39 7.86
CA PHE A 607 10.61 -11.67 7.37
C PHE A 607 10.79 -12.73 8.48
N ALA A 608 11.03 -12.37 9.74
CA ALA A 608 11.24 -13.34 10.84
C ALA A 608 9.91 -13.85 11.45
N SER A 609 8.92 -12.96 11.62
CA SER A 609 7.55 -13.32 12.03
C SER A 609 6.85 -14.21 10.99
N TYR A 610 7.27 -14.07 9.73
CA TYR A 610 6.78 -14.81 8.58
C TYR A 610 7.08 -16.31 8.69
N PHE A 611 8.32 -16.71 9.01
CA PHE A 611 8.70 -18.13 9.13
C PHE A 611 8.08 -18.83 10.35
N ASN A 612 8.03 -18.16 11.51
CA ASN A 612 7.43 -18.72 12.72
C ASN A 612 5.93 -19.00 12.54
N SER A 613 5.21 -18.11 11.83
CA SER A 613 3.79 -18.28 11.55
C SER A 613 3.50 -19.55 10.72
N PHE A 614 4.31 -19.89 9.71
CA PHE A 614 4.07 -21.07 8.86
C PHE A 614 4.40 -22.39 9.55
N SER A 615 5.44 -22.42 10.39
CA SER A 615 5.72 -23.58 11.24
C SER A 615 4.54 -23.87 12.19
N SER A 616 3.91 -22.82 12.72
CA SER A 616 2.73 -22.93 13.58
C SER A 616 1.48 -23.37 12.81
N VAL A 617 1.30 -22.94 11.55
CA VAL A 617 0.22 -23.42 10.66
C VAL A 617 0.39 -24.93 10.40
N LYS A 618 1.59 -25.36 9.99
CA LYS A 618 1.89 -26.77 9.73
C LYS A 618 1.63 -27.63 10.97
N SER A 619 2.04 -27.14 12.14
CA SER A 619 1.82 -27.83 13.42
C SER A 619 0.33 -27.88 13.80
N ALA A 620 -0.41 -26.78 13.62
CA ALA A 620 -1.85 -26.72 13.87
C ALA A 620 -2.63 -27.70 12.97
N ILE A 621 -2.29 -27.79 11.69
CA ILE A 621 -2.90 -28.77 10.77
C ILE A 621 -2.54 -30.19 11.19
N SER A 622 -1.26 -30.45 11.46
CA SER A 622 -0.79 -31.77 11.89
C SER A 622 -1.45 -32.24 13.19
N SER A 623 -1.79 -31.31 14.09
CA SER A 623 -2.47 -31.62 15.37
C SER A 623 -3.93 -32.08 15.21
N GLN A 624 -4.57 -31.79 14.07
CA GLN A 624 -5.93 -32.25 13.79
C GLN A 624 -5.96 -33.75 13.42
N ILE A 625 -4.83 -34.31 12.98
CA ILE A 625 -4.72 -35.72 12.60
C ILE A 625 -4.68 -36.55 13.90
N ILE A 626 -5.79 -37.19 14.24
CA ILE A 626 -5.92 -38.00 15.46
C ILE A 626 -5.03 -39.25 15.31
N LYS A 627 -3.92 -39.34 16.06
CA LYS A 627 -3.23 -40.62 16.29
C LYS A 627 -4.14 -41.50 17.14
N LYS A 628 -5.03 -42.25 16.50
CA LYS A 628 -5.82 -43.27 17.20
C LYS A 628 -4.91 -44.49 17.36
N GLU A 629 -4.45 -44.76 18.58
CA GLU A 629 -4.06 -46.12 18.95
C GLU A 629 -5.32 -46.98 18.83
N THR A 630 -5.51 -47.63 17.68
CA THR A 630 -6.51 -48.66 17.52
C THR A 630 -6.09 -49.84 18.40
N LYS A 631 -6.52 -49.83 19.67
CA LYS A 631 -6.68 -51.07 20.43
C LYS A 631 -7.46 -52.01 19.52
N ALA A 632 -6.88 -53.18 19.25
CA ALA A 632 -7.38 -54.20 18.35
C ALA A 632 -8.77 -54.74 18.80
N GLY A 633 -9.82 -53.94 18.69
CA GLY A 633 -11.18 -54.29 19.11
C GLY A 633 -11.92 -55.18 18.11
N GLY A 634 -11.34 -55.45 16.94
CA GLY A 634 -11.94 -56.32 15.92
C GLY A 634 -11.80 -57.82 16.21
N PHE A 635 -10.85 -58.21 17.08
CA PHE A 635 -10.59 -59.63 17.35
C PHE A 635 -11.58 -60.26 18.34
N GLU A 636 -12.23 -59.49 19.21
CA GLU A 636 -13.14 -60.06 20.22
C GLU A 636 -14.43 -60.61 19.60
N MET A 637 -14.99 -59.95 18.58
CA MET A 637 -16.23 -60.41 17.94
C MET A 637 -15.99 -61.64 17.05
N LEU A 638 -14.85 -61.67 16.34
CA LEU A 638 -14.43 -62.82 15.54
C LEU A 638 -14.03 -64.00 16.45
N ALA A 639 -13.32 -63.73 17.56
CA ALA A 639 -13.01 -64.74 18.57
C ALA A 639 -14.26 -65.27 19.27
N ALA A 640 -15.28 -64.44 19.53
CA ALA A 640 -16.57 -64.87 20.09
C ALA A 640 -17.38 -65.71 19.08
N PHE A 641 -17.36 -65.35 17.80
CA PHE A 641 -18.03 -66.11 16.74
C PHE A 641 -17.34 -67.47 16.48
N ILE A 642 -16.01 -67.48 16.48
CA ILE A 642 -15.19 -68.70 16.36
C ILE A 642 -15.34 -69.56 17.62
N ALA A 643 -15.34 -68.98 18.83
CA ALA A 643 -15.60 -69.71 20.07
C ALA A 643 -17.01 -70.33 20.09
N GLY A 644 -18.01 -69.62 19.58
CA GLY A 644 -19.37 -70.13 19.42
C GLY A 644 -19.48 -71.26 18.39
N ALA A 645 -18.79 -71.15 17.25
CA ALA A 645 -18.76 -72.19 16.22
C ALA A 645 -17.96 -73.44 16.66
N ILE A 646 -16.86 -73.24 17.40
CA ILE A 646 -16.06 -74.31 18.01
C ILE A 646 -16.88 -75.04 19.07
N ALA A 647 -17.59 -74.32 19.95
CA ALA A 647 -18.46 -74.92 20.96
C ALA A 647 -19.59 -75.77 20.33
N TYR A 648 -20.14 -75.36 19.18
CA TYR A 648 -21.14 -76.12 18.44
C TYR A 648 -20.55 -77.38 17.77
N LEU A 649 -19.38 -77.27 17.13
CA LEU A 649 -18.74 -78.37 16.39
C LEU A 649 -18.09 -79.45 17.27
N ILE A 650 -17.67 -79.12 18.49
CA ILE A 650 -17.14 -80.08 19.47
C ILE A 650 -18.18 -81.17 19.83
N THR A 651 -19.48 -80.91 19.63
CA THR A 651 -20.54 -81.90 19.89
C THR A 651 -20.71 -82.98 18.80
N GLN A 652 -20.04 -82.86 17.65
CA GLN A 652 -20.30 -83.71 16.48
C GLN A 652 -19.13 -84.64 16.06
N SER A 653 -17.85 -84.28 16.27
CA SER A 653 -16.69 -85.20 16.04
C SER A 653 -15.32 -84.60 16.46
N ILE A 654 -14.37 -85.46 16.87
CA ILE A 654 -12.99 -85.07 17.25
C ILE A 654 -12.18 -84.54 16.03
N ILE A 655 -12.44 -85.06 14.84
CA ILE A 655 -11.74 -84.63 13.61
C ILE A 655 -12.17 -83.21 13.22
N MET A 656 -13.45 -82.88 13.38
CA MET A 656 -13.96 -81.53 13.11
C MET A 656 -13.45 -80.52 14.13
N ALA A 657 -13.24 -80.92 15.39
CA ALA A 657 -12.61 -80.08 16.41
C ALA A 657 -11.13 -79.77 16.10
N MET A 658 -10.35 -80.75 15.60
CA MET A 658 -8.96 -80.51 15.20
C MET A 658 -8.85 -79.61 13.95
N ILE A 659 -9.73 -79.78 12.95
CA ILE A 659 -9.76 -78.90 11.78
C ILE A 659 -10.18 -77.48 12.18
N ALA A 660 -11.19 -77.34 13.06
CA ALA A 660 -11.61 -76.04 13.57
C ALA A 660 -10.52 -75.36 14.41
N ALA A 661 -9.77 -76.10 15.23
CA ALA A 661 -8.64 -75.59 16.00
C ALA A 661 -7.45 -75.21 15.11
N MET A 662 -7.16 -75.99 14.06
CA MET A 662 -6.14 -75.67 13.06
C MET A 662 -6.52 -74.43 12.26
N LEU A 663 -7.78 -74.31 11.83
CA LEU A 663 -8.29 -73.10 11.15
C LEU A 663 -8.27 -71.89 12.10
N ALA A 664 -8.65 -72.05 13.37
CA ALA A 664 -8.57 -70.97 14.36
C ALA A 664 -7.12 -70.54 14.62
N TYR A 665 -6.17 -71.48 14.70
CA TYR A 665 -4.74 -71.19 14.80
C TYR A 665 -4.23 -70.46 13.55
N LEU A 666 -4.62 -70.91 12.36
CA LEU A 666 -4.30 -70.29 11.08
C LEU A 666 -4.87 -68.86 10.97
N PHE A 667 -6.10 -68.62 11.43
CA PHE A 667 -6.72 -67.28 11.48
C PHE A 667 -6.19 -66.38 12.61
N ALA A 668 -5.61 -66.95 13.68
CA ALA A 668 -5.01 -66.20 14.78
C ALA A 668 -3.62 -65.61 14.43
N ILE A 669 -2.99 -66.03 13.33
CA ILE A 669 -1.71 -65.49 12.83
C ILE A 669 -1.97 -64.25 11.96
N ALA A 670 -2.77 -63.30 12.45
CA ALA A 670 -2.89 -62.00 11.82
C ALA A 670 -1.99 -60.98 12.51
N PHE A 671 -1.19 -60.24 11.75
CA PHE A 671 -0.31 -59.20 12.26
C PHE A 671 -0.69 -57.84 11.64
N VAL A 672 -0.49 -56.78 12.42
CA VAL A 672 -0.77 -55.40 11.99
C VAL A 672 0.50 -54.80 11.38
N VAL A 673 0.36 -54.19 10.21
CA VAL A 673 1.43 -53.48 9.51
C VAL A 673 1.02 -52.03 9.32
N TYR A 674 1.94 -51.11 9.63
CA TYR A 674 1.78 -49.69 9.36
C TYR A 674 2.60 -49.32 8.12
N VAL A 675 1.98 -48.60 7.19
CA VAL A 675 2.64 -48.10 5.97
C VAL A 675 2.54 -46.58 5.96
N ASP A 676 3.69 -45.92 5.98
CA ASP A 676 3.77 -44.47 5.93
C ASP A 676 3.94 -44.01 4.49
N ILE A 677 3.17 -42.98 4.15
CA ILE A 677 3.17 -42.34 2.84
C ILE A 677 3.30 -40.83 3.08
N ASP A 678 4.47 -40.28 2.72
CA ASP A 678 4.73 -38.85 2.79
C ASP A 678 4.42 -38.19 1.45
N PHE A 679 3.60 -37.14 1.47
CA PHE A 679 3.51 -36.18 0.38
C PHE A 679 4.41 -34.99 0.70
N ILE A 680 5.31 -34.64 -0.22
CA ILE A 680 6.24 -33.52 -0.08
C ILE A 680 5.83 -32.43 -1.08
N CYS A 681 5.60 -31.21 -0.58
CA CYS A 681 5.23 -30.05 -1.38
C CYS A 681 6.35 -29.01 -1.34
N ASP A 682 6.84 -28.60 -2.51
CA ASP A 682 7.88 -27.58 -2.67
C ASP A 682 7.45 -26.56 -3.76
N LYS A 683 8.24 -25.50 -3.97
CA LYS A 683 8.00 -24.46 -4.96
C LYS A 683 7.86 -25.05 -6.36
N TRP A 684 6.90 -24.56 -7.16
CA TRP A 684 6.68 -25.01 -8.53
C TRP A 684 7.96 -24.91 -9.37
N GLU A 685 8.24 -25.93 -10.17
CA GLU A 685 9.46 -25.99 -10.98
C GLU A 685 9.27 -25.27 -12.32
N VAL A 686 10.13 -24.31 -12.60
CA VAL A 686 10.15 -23.58 -13.89
C VAL A 686 10.51 -24.53 -15.05
N PRO A 687 9.81 -24.44 -16.21
CA PRO A 687 10.17 -25.16 -17.43
C PRO A 687 11.63 -24.94 -17.83
N THR A 688 12.28 -25.96 -18.37
CA THR A 688 13.67 -25.85 -18.78
C THR A 688 13.84 -25.11 -20.11
N GLY A 689 14.96 -24.40 -20.28
CA GLY A 689 15.27 -23.65 -21.49
C GLY A 689 14.63 -22.27 -21.53
N GLY A 690 14.61 -21.67 -22.73
CA GLY A 690 14.06 -20.32 -22.97
C GLY A 690 13.26 -20.19 -24.26
N LYS A 691 12.74 -21.31 -24.77
CA LYS A 691 11.98 -21.36 -26.04
C LYS A 691 10.80 -20.38 -26.07
N ASP A 692 10.15 -20.21 -24.92
CA ASP A 692 8.89 -19.50 -24.81
C ASP A 692 9.03 -18.07 -24.26
N CYS A 693 10.24 -17.56 -23.98
CA CYS A 693 10.42 -16.24 -23.37
C CYS A 693 9.73 -15.12 -24.16
N ASN A 694 9.75 -15.20 -25.49
CA ASN A 694 9.11 -14.22 -26.36
C ASN A 694 7.58 -14.20 -26.26
N LYS A 695 6.94 -15.24 -25.71
CA LYS A 695 5.49 -15.25 -25.43
C LYS A 695 5.09 -14.22 -24.39
N CYS A 696 6.03 -13.71 -23.59
CA CYS A 696 5.77 -12.61 -22.65
C CYS A 696 5.56 -11.27 -23.36
N ASN A 697 6.24 -11.05 -24.49
CA ASN A 697 6.37 -9.73 -25.13
C ASN A 697 5.17 -9.37 -26.03
N ASN A 698 3.96 -9.83 -25.68
CA ASN A 698 2.75 -9.47 -26.41
C ASN A 698 2.33 -8.02 -26.10
N GLN A 699 1.67 -7.34 -27.05
CA GLN A 699 1.34 -5.90 -26.96
C GLN A 699 0.12 -5.60 -26.07
N GLU A 700 -0.75 -6.56 -25.81
CA GLU A 700 -2.02 -6.35 -25.08
C GLU A 700 -1.82 -6.32 -23.55
N THR A 701 -0.82 -7.04 -23.03
CA THR A 701 -0.50 -7.10 -21.59
C THR A 701 0.99 -6.92 -21.37
N PRO A 702 1.44 -5.88 -20.63
CA PRO A 702 2.86 -5.67 -20.38
C PRO A 702 3.53 -6.88 -19.72
N CYS A 703 4.63 -7.31 -20.32
CA CYS A 703 5.50 -8.34 -19.74
C CYS A 703 6.07 -7.84 -18.41
N THR A 704 6.24 -8.76 -17.45
CA THR A 704 6.93 -8.46 -16.19
C THR A 704 7.99 -9.49 -15.90
N GLU A 705 8.81 -9.21 -14.89
CA GLU A 705 9.80 -10.14 -14.36
C GLU A 705 9.15 -11.47 -13.96
N TYR A 706 8.04 -11.46 -13.21
CA TYR A 706 7.34 -12.68 -12.81
C TYR A 706 6.85 -13.52 -13.99
N ARG A 707 6.16 -12.87 -14.96
CA ARG A 707 5.68 -13.55 -16.18
C ARG A 707 6.84 -14.16 -16.95
N CYS A 708 7.89 -13.38 -17.17
CA CYS A 708 9.07 -13.80 -17.92
C CYS A 708 9.73 -15.02 -17.30
N GLN A 709 9.94 -15.00 -15.98
CA GLN A 709 10.57 -16.10 -15.25
C GLN A 709 9.75 -17.38 -15.30
N SER A 710 8.42 -17.30 -15.31
CA SER A 710 7.55 -18.49 -15.37
C SER A 710 7.63 -19.27 -16.70
N LEU A 711 8.17 -18.67 -17.76
CA LEU A 711 8.23 -19.25 -19.11
C LEU A 711 9.44 -20.17 -19.32
N GLY A 712 10.49 -20.03 -18.52
CA GLY A 712 11.68 -20.83 -18.69
C GLY A 712 12.86 -20.41 -17.84
N THR A 713 13.65 -21.39 -17.41
CA THR A 713 14.91 -21.18 -16.64
C THR A 713 15.97 -20.33 -17.36
N LEU A 714 15.88 -20.15 -18.69
CA LEU A 714 16.75 -19.25 -19.46
C LEU A 714 16.06 -17.94 -19.84
N CYS A 715 14.84 -17.70 -19.38
CA CYS A 715 14.14 -16.45 -19.62
C CYS A 715 14.63 -15.36 -18.66
N LYS A 716 15.06 -14.25 -19.24
CA LYS A 716 15.57 -13.09 -18.50
C LYS A 716 14.80 -11.84 -18.89
N PHE A 717 14.31 -11.15 -17.87
CA PHE A 717 13.71 -9.83 -18.00
C PHE A 717 14.81 -8.78 -18.08
N ILE A 718 14.81 -7.96 -19.14
CA ILE A 718 15.81 -6.93 -19.41
C ILE A 718 15.15 -5.56 -19.56
N ASN A 719 15.96 -4.50 -19.46
CA ASN A 719 15.53 -3.09 -19.58
C ASN A 719 14.48 -2.64 -18.54
N LYS A 720 14.49 -3.25 -17.34
CA LYS A 720 13.59 -2.92 -16.23
C LYS A 720 13.59 -1.41 -15.94
N GLY A 721 12.41 -0.82 -15.83
CA GLY A 721 12.19 0.60 -15.59
C GLY A 721 12.25 1.49 -16.85
N THR A 722 12.23 0.90 -18.05
CA THR A 722 12.22 1.64 -19.33
C THR A 722 11.00 1.28 -20.18
N PRO A 723 10.63 2.06 -21.21
CA PRO A 723 9.55 1.70 -22.13
C PRO A 723 9.81 0.44 -22.96
N ASP A 724 11.06 -0.04 -23.02
CA ASP A 724 11.50 -1.17 -23.85
C ASP A 724 11.77 -2.44 -23.02
N GLU A 725 10.98 -2.65 -21.96
CA GLU A 725 11.02 -3.87 -21.13
C GLU A 725 10.74 -5.12 -21.97
N LEU A 726 11.63 -6.11 -21.85
CA LEU A 726 11.57 -7.31 -22.69
C LEU A 726 11.93 -8.58 -21.91
N CYS A 727 11.25 -9.67 -22.19
CA CYS A 727 11.66 -11.01 -21.82
C CYS A 727 12.41 -11.67 -22.97
N THR A 728 13.66 -12.07 -22.75
CA THR A 728 14.48 -12.71 -23.77
C THR A 728 15.11 -14.00 -23.26
N SER A 729 15.43 -14.91 -24.17
CA SER A 729 16.16 -16.12 -23.84
C SER A 729 17.66 -15.82 -23.77
N VAL A 730 18.29 -16.27 -22.70
CA VAL A 730 19.75 -16.39 -22.61
C VAL A 730 20.19 -17.56 -23.53
N PRO A 731 21.36 -17.48 -24.20
CA PRO A 731 21.87 -18.56 -25.05
C PRO A 731 22.00 -19.89 -24.29
N GLU A 732 21.52 -20.98 -24.92
CA GLU A 732 21.57 -22.31 -24.32
C GLU A 732 23.00 -22.87 -24.31
N ASN A 733 23.44 -23.41 -23.16
CA ASN A 733 24.61 -24.28 -23.13
C ASN A 733 24.15 -25.71 -23.48
N SER A 734 24.65 -26.27 -24.59
CA SER A 734 24.26 -27.58 -25.11
C SER A 734 24.93 -28.77 -24.41
N SER A 735 25.77 -28.51 -23.40
CA SER A 735 26.57 -29.54 -22.73
C SER A 735 25.75 -30.28 -21.67
N ILE A 736 25.90 -31.61 -21.62
CA ILE A 736 25.34 -32.46 -20.55
C ILE A 736 26.11 -32.17 -19.24
N PRO A 737 25.47 -32.21 -18.06
CA PRO A 737 26.18 -31.96 -16.80
C PRO A 737 27.33 -32.96 -16.60
N LYS A 738 28.55 -32.47 -16.44
CA LYS A 738 29.70 -33.27 -16.01
C LYS A 738 29.85 -33.14 -14.50
N ILE A 739 29.73 -34.26 -13.79
CA ILE A 739 29.87 -34.34 -12.33
C ILE A 739 31.31 -34.74 -12.01
N SER A 740 31.89 -34.09 -11.00
CA SER A 740 33.23 -34.39 -10.47
C SER A 740 33.27 -34.14 -8.96
N PRO A 741 34.16 -34.76 -8.19
CA PRO A 741 34.24 -34.52 -6.75
C PRO A 741 34.74 -33.10 -6.42
N LEU A 742 34.21 -32.51 -5.35
CA LEU A 742 34.65 -31.22 -4.83
C LEU A 742 35.61 -31.41 -3.64
N TYR A 743 36.91 -31.46 -3.94
CA TYR A 743 37.96 -31.74 -2.96
C TYR A 743 38.05 -30.75 -1.78
N SER A 744 37.54 -29.52 -1.94
CA SER A 744 37.58 -28.51 -0.86
C SER A 744 36.57 -28.76 0.26
N VAL A 745 35.62 -29.68 0.08
CA VAL A 745 34.48 -29.89 0.99
C VAL A 745 34.62 -31.17 1.85
N ILE A 746 35.36 -32.18 1.39
CA ILE A 746 35.49 -33.45 2.12
C ILE A 746 36.23 -33.28 3.46
N ASN A 747 35.72 -33.94 4.50
CA ASN A 747 36.31 -33.90 5.84
C ASN A 747 37.74 -34.51 5.83
N LYS A 748 38.66 -33.97 6.65
CA LYS A 748 40.10 -34.35 6.68
C LYS A 748 40.41 -35.84 6.88
N ASN A 749 39.48 -36.61 7.45
CA ASN A 749 39.66 -38.04 7.74
C ASN A 749 39.28 -38.93 6.54
N TYR A 750 38.68 -38.35 5.50
CA TYR A 750 38.16 -39.05 4.34
C TYR A 750 38.73 -38.47 3.05
N GLU A 751 38.84 -39.32 2.03
CA GLU A 751 39.26 -38.91 0.69
C GLU A 751 38.35 -39.52 -0.37
N TYR A 752 38.28 -38.84 -1.52
CA TYR A 752 37.68 -39.39 -2.73
C TYR A 752 38.67 -40.36 -3.38
N TYR A 753 38.29 -41.61 -3.49
CA TYR A 753 39.08 -42.70 -4.05
C TYR A 753 38.42 -43.25 -5.32
N ASN A 754 39.21 -43.93 -6.17
CA ASN A 754 38.74 -44.50 -7.44
C ASN A 754 37.93 -43.53 -8.34
N VAL A 755 38.27 -42.23 -8.28
CA VAL A 755 37.56 -41.18 -9.01
C VAL A 755 37.66 -41.41 -10.52
N ASN A 756 36.51 -41.51 -11.18
CA ASN A 756 36.39 -41.66 -12.62
C ASN A 756 35.15 -40.91 -13.13
N GLU A 757 34.89 -40.96 -14.44
CA GLU A 757 33.78 -40.23 -15.06
C GLU A 757 32.39 -40.74 -14.62
N ASN A 758 32.31 -41.96 -14.11
CA ASN A 758 31.07 -42.58 -13.66
C ASN A 758 30.86 -42.48 -12.15
N GLY A 759 31.80 -41.93 -11.37
CA GLY A 759 31.67 -41.95 -9.92
C GLY A 759 32.95 -41.83 -9.12
N PHE A 760 32.80 -41.89 -7.79
CA PHE A 760 33.90 -42.05 -6.85
C PHE A 760 33.48 -42.91 -5.66
N GLU A 761 34.48 -43.36 -4.91
CA GLU A 761 34.33 -44.07 -3.65
C GLU A 761 34.79 -43.18 -2.50
N ILE A 762 34.09 -43.24 -1.36
CA ILE A 762 34.49 -42.54 -0.14
C ILE A 762 35.20 -43.52 0.77
N VAL A 763 36.45 -43.24 1.09
CA VAL A 763 37.31 -44.07 1.94
C VAL A 763 38.02 -43.23 2.99
N LYS A 764 38.58 -43.88 4.01
CA LYS A 764 39.47 -43.20 4.96
C LYS A 764 40.79 -42.78 4.29
N SER A 765 41.29 -41.59 4.63
CA SER A 765 42.53 -41.06 4.07
C SER A 765 43.79 -41.82 4.47
N ASP A 766 43.80 -42.52 5.60
CA ASP A 766 44.97 -43.20 6.16
C ASP A 766 45.13 -44.64 5.65
N THR A 767 44.02 -45.37 5.58
CA THR A 767 43.97 -46.82 5.36
C THR A 767 43.35 -47.20 4.03
N LYS A 768 42.66 -46.26 3.38
CA LYS A 768 41.82 -46.51 2.19
C LYS A 768 40.78 -47.61 2.42
N GLY A 769 40.40 -47.82 3.68
CA GLY A 769 39.36 -48.77 4.09
C GLY A 769 37.99 -48.13 4.16
N CYS A 770 37.00 -48.92 4.59
CA CYS A 770 35.63 -48.46 4.80
C CYS A 770 35.55 -47.29 5.81
N VAL A 771 34.54 -46.45 5.61
CA VAL A 771 34.15 -45.37 6.50
C VAL A 771 33.82 -45.94 7.88
N ASP A 772 34.15 -45.21 8.93
CA ASP A 772 33.76 -45.60 10.28
C ASP A 772 32.26 -45.47 10.48
N ALA A 773 31.67 -46.47 11.13
CA ALA A 773 30.31 -46.35 11.64
C ALA A 773 30.19 -45.13 12.57
N TYR A 774 29.02 -44.51 12.57
CA TYR A 774 28.65 -43.33 13.35
C TYR A 774 29.48 -42.08 13.09
N SER A 775 30.18 -42.03 11.95
CA SER A 775 30.93 -40.85 11.52
C SER A 775 30.12 -39.98 10.56
N ASN A 776 30.30 -38.66 10.67
CA ASN A 776 29.75 -37.70 9.73
C ASN A 776 30.74 -37.45 8.59
N VAL A 777 30.27 -37.68 7.37
CA VAL A 777 31.03 -37.57 6.13
C VAL A 777 30.40 -36.47 5.27
N ARG A 778 31.02 -35.29 5.28
CA ARG A 778 30.69 -34.23 4.33
C ARG A 778 31.27 -34.55 2.96
N ILE A 779 30.46 -34.46 1.91
CA ILE A 779 30.92 -34.58 0.53
C ILE A 779 30.34 -33.47 -0.34
N GLY A 780 31.08 -33.09 -1.39
CA GLY A 780 30.58 -32.20 -2.42
C GLY A 780 30.87 -32.72 -3.82
N ILE A 781 30.07 -32.24 -4.76
CA ILE A 781 30.22 -32.44 -6.19
C ILE A 781 30.30 -31.09 -6.89
N LYS A 782 31.18 -31.00 -7.88
CA LYS A 782 31.29 -29.89 -8.82
C LYS A 782 30.63 -30.31 -10.13
N ILE A 783 29.82 -29.41 -10.70
CA ILE A 783 29.06 -29.66 -11.93
C ILE A 783 29.30 -28.56 -12.96
N GLU A 784 29.61 -28.97 -14.20
CA GLU A 784 29.73 -28.08 -15.35
C GLU A 784 28.93 -28.63 -16.56
N PRO A 785 28.07 -27.82 -17.21
CA PRO A 785 27.62 -26.50 -16.79
C PRO A 785 26.72 -26.57 -15.55
N PHE A 786 26.43 -25.43 -14.91
CA PHE A 786 25.70 -25.41 -13.65
C PHE A 786 24.36 -26.13 -13.78
N ALA A 787 24.03 -26.91 -12.75
CA ALA A 787 22.89 -27.80 -12.77
C ALA A 787 22.33 -27.95 -11.36
N LYS A 788 21.07 -28.37 -11.29
CA LYS A 788 20.47 -28.91 -10.06
C LYS A 788 20.66 -30.41 -10.03
N CYS A 789 20.75 -31.01 -8.85
CA CYS A 789 21.14 -32.41 -8.69
C CYS A 789 20.24 -33.14 -7.68
N LYS A 790 19.83 -34.35 -8.05
CA LYS A 790 19.10 -35.29 -7.21
C LYS A 790 19.87 -36.58 -7.06
N PHE A 791 19.58 -37.33 -6.00
CA PHE A 791 20.14 -38.65 -5.78
C PHE A 791 19.09 -39.65 -5.29
N GLY A 792 19.38 -40.93 -5.53
CA GLY A 792 18.56 -42.06 -5.09
C GLY A 792 19.40 -43.31 -4.89
N THR A 793 18.76 -44.40 -4.48
CA THR A 793 19.40 -45.70 -4.25
C THR A 793 19.16 -46.71 -5.38
N ASP A 794 18.29 -46.38 -6.35
CA ASP A 794 18.02 -47.22 -7.53
C ASP A 794 18.63 -46.58 -8.80
N PRO A 795 19.57 -47.26 -9.49
CA PRO A 795 20.23 -46.72 -10.68
C PRO A 795 19.28 -46.50 -11.87
N LYS A 796 18.10 -47.16 -11.87
CA LYS A 796 17.14 -47.07 -12.97
C LYS A 796 16.25 -45.83 -12.91
N GLN A 797 16.26 -45.11 -11.79
CA GLN A 797 15.44 -43.91 -11.61
C GLN A 797 15.83 -42.83 -12.62
N SER A 798 14.83 -42.21 -13.24
CA SER A 798 15.02 -40.94 -13.95
C SER A 798 15.37 -39.82 -12.96
N TYR A 799 15.83 -38.67 -13.47
CA TYR A 799 16.07 -37.50 -12.62
C TYR A 799 14.79 -37.11 -11.84
N GLU A 800 13.64 -37.18 -12.49
CA GLU A 800 12.34 -36.82 -11.94
C GLU A 800 11.84 -37.82 -10.88
N GLU A 801 12.25 -39.09 -10.97
CA GLU A 801 11.89 -40.16 -10.02
C GLU A 801 12.80 -40.19 -8.77
N MET A 802 13.97 -39.55 -8.82
CA MET A 802 14.88 -39.51 -7.68
C MET A 802 14.26 -38.73 -6.51
N PRO A 803 14.25 -39.31 -5.29
CA PRO A 803 13.46 -38.79 -4.17
C PRO A 803 14.10 -37.56 -3.50
N GLU A 804 15.43 -37.44 -3.52
CA GLU A 804 16.16 -36.48 -2.68
C GLU A 804 17.02 -35.54 -3.52
N PHE A 805 17.05 -34.26 -3.15
CA PHE A 805 17.99 -33.29 -3.69
C PHE A 805 19.38 -33.48 -3.06
N PHE A 806 20.44 -33.22 -3.84
CA PHE A 806 21.82 -33.34 -3.34
C PHE A 806 22.15 -32.17 -2.40
N GLY A 807 21.77 -32.32 -1.13
CA GLY A 807 21.91 -31.29 -0.10
C GLY A 807 20.82 -30.22 -0.15
N LEU A 808 20.89 -29.26 0.78
CA LEU A 808 19.87 -28.21 0.97
C LEU A 808 19.63 -27.33 -0.26
N ARG A 809 20.65 -27.20 -1.12
CA ARG A 809 20.60 -26.38 -2.35
C ARG A 809 20.54 -27.22 -3.62
N GLY A 810 20.29 -28.53 -3.50
CA GLY A 810 20.27 -29.45 -4.64
C GLY A 810 19.16 -29.14 -5.66
N SER A 811 18.12 -28.40 -5.27
CA SER A 811 17.04 -27.93 -6.14
C SER A 811 17.43 -26.73 -7.01
N SER A 812 18.51 -26.02 -6.65
CA SER A 812 19.00 -24.82 -7.33
C SER A 812 20.03 -25.15 -8.40
N ILE A 813 20.11 -24.35 -9.46
CA ILE A 813 21.09 -24.52 -10.53
C ILE A 813 22.43 -23.91 -10.08
N LEU A 814 23.35 -24.76 -9.61
CA LEU A 814 24.61 -24.33 -9.00
C LEU A 814 25.84 -24.99 -9.65
N PRO A 815 27.03 -24.35 -9.55
CA PRO A 815 28.30 -24.96 -9.93
C PRO A 815 28.74 -26.09 -9.00
N VAL A 816 28.23 -26.10 -7.77
CA VAL A 816 28.64 -27.00 -6.71
C VAL A 816 27.46 -27.35 -5.82
N HIS A 817 27.43 -28.61 -5.38
CA HIS A 817 26.48 -29.11 -4.38
C HIS A 817 27.22 -29.84 -3.28
N GLN A 818 26.71 -29.78 -2.05
CA GLN A 818 27.32 -30.42 -0.89
C GLN A 818 26.27 -31.04 0.02
N ILE A 819 26.60 -32.15 0.67
CA ILE A 819 25.74 -32.88 1.58
C ILE A 819 26.55 -33.49 2.72
N ASP A 820 25.95 -33.56 3.91
CA ASP A 820 26.46 -34.27 5.07
C ASP A 820 25.80 -35.65 5.14
N LEU A 821 26.61 -36.71 5.09
CA LEU A 821 26.16 -38.09 5.18
C LEU A 821 26.54 -38.68 6.54
N PHE A 822 25.60 -39.34 7.18
CA PHE A 822 25.84 -40.06 8.43
C PHE A 822 25.51 -41.54 8.24
N PHE A 823 26.40 -42.40 8.72
CA PHE A 823 26.32 -43.84 8.48
C PHE A 823 26.32 -44.62 9.80
N PRO A 824 25.18 -45.19 10.25
CA PRO A 824 25.15 -46.01 11.46
C PRO A 824 25.84 -47.37 11.25
N SER A 825 26.21 -48.07 12.35
CA SER A 825 26.79 -49.42 12.25
C SER A 825 25.76 -50.42 11.72
N PRO A 826 26.08 -51.22 10.68
CA PRO A 826 25.22 -52.30 10.20
C PRO A 826 24.92 -53.36 11.28
N GLU A 827 25.77 -53.48 12.29
CA GLU A 827 25.62 -54.46 13.38
C GLU A 827 24.48 -54.12 14.35
N ALA A 828 24.06 -52.85 14.41
CA ALA A 828 22.88 -52.44 15.18
C ALA A 828 21.58 -53.13 14.69
N LEU A 829 21.58 -53.68 13.48
CA LEU A 829 20.45 -54.40 12.88
C LEU A 829 20.49 -55.92 13.11
N LYS A 830 21.62 -56.46 13.57
CA LYS A 830 21.88 -57.92 13.70
C LYS A 830 20.81 -58.63 14.52
N ASN A 831 20.50 -58.10 15.71
CA ASN A 831 19.60 -58.74 16.66
C ASN A 831 18.11 -58.46 16.37
N LYS A 832 17.79 -57.33 15.72
CA LYS A 832 16.41 -56.99 15.36
C LYS A 832 15.88 -57.84 14.21
N TYR A 833 16.75 -58.22 13.27
CA TYR A 833 16.38 -58.94 12.05
C TYR A 833 17.03 -60.33 11.91
N ASN A 834 17.76 -60.79 12.93
CA ASN A 834 18.44 -62.10 12.98
C ASN A 834 19.37 -62.34 11.76
N LEU A 835 20.25 -61.39 11.49
CA LEU A 835 21.09 -61.34 10.30
C LEU A 835 22.42 -62.08 10.48
N THR A 836 22.90 -62.74 9.43
CA THR A 836 24.23 -63.36 9.35
C THR A 836 25.34 -62.32 9.15
N GLU A 837 26.60 -62.66 9.47
CA GLU A 837 27.74 -61.74 9.28
C GLU A 837 27.91 -61.28 7.82
N ASP A 838 27.66 -62.17 6.85
CA ASP A 838 27.68 -61.81 5.44
C ASP A 838 26.58 -60.80 5.07
N GLN A 839 25.37 -60.95 5.66
CA GLN A 839 24.27 -60.00 5.45
C GLN A 839 24.55 -58.62 6.06
N ILE A 840 25.27 -58.56 7.19
CA ILE A 840 25.70 -57.31 7.83
C ILE A 840 26.73 -56.59 6.98
N LYS A 841 27.68 -57.34 6.41
CA LYS A 841 28.70 -56.81 5.51
C LYS A 841 28.10 -56.28 4.20
N GLU A 842 27.06 -56.93 3.69
CA GLU A 842 26.29 -56.42 2.54
C GLU A 842 25.46 -55.17 2.90
N LEU A 843 24.85 -55.10 4.08
CA LEU A 843 24.14 -53.91 4.56
C LEU A 843 25.05 -52.70 4.79
N GLY A 844 26.34 -52.93 5.04
CA GLY A 844 27.35 -51.87 5.16
C GLY A 844 27.77 -51.24 3.83
N LYS A 845 27.31 -51.74 2.68
CA LYS A 845 27.57 -51.12 1.38
C LYS A 845 26.54 -50.04 1.10
N ILE A 846 27.02 -48.88 0.68
CA ILE A 846 26.22 -47.71 0.35
C ILE A 846 26.44 -47.37 -1.12
N ASP A 847 25.35 -47.41 -1.88
CA ASP A 847 25.30 -47.04 -3.29
C ASP A 847 24.34 -45.85 -3.46
N LEU A 848 24.89 -44.70 -3.85
CA LEU A 848 24.11 -43.50 -4.18
C LEU A 848 24.28 -43.19 -5.66
N TYR A 849 23.17 -43.00 -6.35
CA TYR A 849 23.12 -42.69 -7.78
C TYR A 849 22.65 -41.25 -7.95
N VAL A 850 23.50 -40.41 -8.54
CA VAL A 850 23.27 -38.98 -8.71
C VAL A 850 22.98 -38.67 -10.18
N LYS A 851 21.93 -37.89 -10.44
CA LYS A 851 21.70 -37.26 -11.75
C LYS A 851 21.51 -35.77 -11.56
N CYS A 852 22.06 -34.99 -12.48
CA CYS A 852 21.90 -33.55 -12.51
C CYS A 852 21.17 -33.12 -13.78
N LYS A 853 20.52 -31.95 -13.73
CA LYS A 853 19.75 -31.34 -14.81
C LYS A 853 20.17 -29.88 -14.96
N THR A 854 20.67 -29.53 -16.15
CA THR A 854 21.07 -28.15 -16.49
C THR A 854 19.85 -27.23 -16.66
N ALA A 855 20.09 -25.91 -16.74
CA ALA A 855 19.06 -24.94 -17.16
C ALA A 855 18.47 -25.25 -18.55
N SER A 856 19.26 -25.75 -19.50
CA SER A 856 18.76 -26.16 -20.82
C SER A 856 18.02 -27.51 -20.80
N GLY A 857 17.85 -28.13 -19.62
CA GLY A 857 17.11 -29.38 -19.45
C GLY A 857 17.89 -30.64 -19.81
N LYS A 858 19.18 -30.54 -20.12
CA LYS A 858 20.05 -31.71 -20.34
C LYS A 858 20.31 -32.42 -19.01
N THR A 859 20.08 -33.73 -18.99
CA THR A 859 20.30 -34.62 -17.85
C THR A 859 21.41 -35.63 -18.12
N ASN A 860 22.00 -36.16 -17.05
CA ASN A 860 22.91 -37.30 -17.15
C ASN A 860 22.18 -38.54 -17.69
N PHE A 861 22.71 -39.14 -18.77
CA PHE A 861 22.19 -40.40 -19.31
C PHE A 861 22.40 -41.55 -18.31
N GLU A 862 23.64 -41.74 -17.89
CA GLU A 862 24.03 -42.68 -16.83
C GLU A 862 24.14 -41.95 -15.49
N PRO A 863 23.67 -42.54 -14.37
CA PRO A 863 23.84 -41.93 -13.06
C PRO A 863 25.31 -41.91 -12.64
N TYR A 864 25.72 -40.83 -11.98
CA TYR A 864 27.02 -40.74 -11.33
C TYR A 864 26.97 -41.49 -10.00
N HIS A 865 27.83 -42.48 -9.84
CA HIS A 865 27.78 -43.48 -8.79
C HIS A 865 28.74 -43.13 -7.65
N ILE A 866 28.17 -42.79 -6.50
CA ILE A 866 28.92 -42.56 -5.27
C ILE A 866 28.83 -43.82 -4.41
N LYS A 867 29.99 -44.41 -4.11
CA LYS A 867 30.12 -45.61 -3.29
C LYS A 867 30.69 -45.28 -1.93
N ALA A 868 30.21 -45.96 -0.91
CA ALA A 868 30.90 -46.06 0.37
C ALA A 868 30.68 -47.45 0.97
N CYS A 869 31.56 -47.86 1.86
CA CYS A 869 31.29 -48.99 2.76
C CYS A 869 31.51 -48.55 4.19
N ILE A 870 30.79 -49.18 5.11
CA ILE A 870 30.84 -48.91 6.54
C ILE A 870 31.46 -50.13 7.21
N ASN A 871 32.50 -49.91 8.04
CA ASN A 871 33.07 -50.99 8.84
C ASN A 871 32.04 -51.47 9.88
N PRO A 872 31.71 -52.77 9.91
CA PRO A 872 30.99 -53.35 11.04
C PRO A 872 31.86 -53.20 12.30
N GLY A 873 31.32 -52.58 13.34
CA GLY A 873 31.97 -52.45 14.64
C GLY A 873 30.93 -52.35 15.75
N PRO A 874 31.19 -53.00 16.92
CA PRO A 874 30.26 -52.96 18.03
C PRO A 874 30.07 -51.51 18.43
N ASP A 875 28.83 -51.16 18.77
CA ASP A 875 28.55 -49.85 19.31
C ASP A 875 29.22 -49.73 20.69
N LEU A 876 30.27 -48.92 20.76
CA LEU A 876 31.03 -48.61 21.97
C LEU A 876 30.75 -47.19 22.47
N THR A 877 29.90 -46.45 21.76
CA THR A 877 29.64 -45.05 22.02
C THR A 877 28.21 -44.87 22.50
N PRO A 878 27.97 -44.00 23.50
CA PRO A 878 26.62 -43.65 23.85
C PRO A 878 26.00 -42.69 22.81
N PRO A 879 24.66 -42.58 22.77
CA PRO A 879 24.00 -41.67 21.84
C PRO A 879 24.40 -40.23 22.10
N VAL A 880 24.58 -39.48 21.02
CA VAL A 880 24.87 -38.05 21.04
C VAL A 880 23.65 -37.30 20.55
N ILE A 881 23.23 -36.33 21.37
CA ILE A 881 22.24 -35.33 20.96
C ILE A 881 22.91 -34.37 19.99
N LEU A 882 22.51 -34.46 18.72
CA LEU A 882 23.04 -33.66 17.61
C LEU A 882 22.42 -32.26 17.58
N LYS A 883 21.12 -32.18 17.87
CA LYS A 883 20.33 -30.94 17.80
C LYS A 883 19.14 -31.02 18.74
N THR A 884 18.69 -29.88 19.24
CA THR A 884 17.41 -29.72 19.91
C THR A 884 16.55 -28.70 19.19
N ASP A 885 15.24 -28.88 19.25
CA ASP A 885 14.25 -27.93 18.75
C ASP A 885 13.15 -27.77 19.81
N PRO A 886 13.02 -26.59 20.45
CA PRO A 886 13.83 -25.40 20.23
C PRO A 886 15.31 -25.57 20.67
N ASN A 887 16.16 -24.64 20.24
CA ASN A 887 17.60 -24.68 20.56
C ASN A 887 17.84 -24.50 22.07
N LYS A 888 18.90 -25.10 22.60
CA LYS A 888 19.35 -24.86 23.99
C LYS A 888 19.49 -23.35 24.26
N ASN A 889 19.07 -22.91 25.45
CA ASN A 889 19.01 -21.51 25.89
C ASN A 889 17.97 -20.65 25.13
N SER A 890 17.02 -21.27 24.42
CA SER A 890 15.90 -20.55 23.85
C SER A 890 15.00 -19.97 24.95
N PHE A 891 14.28 -18.91 24.60
CA PHE A 891 13.33 -18.29 25.50
C PHE A 891 11.93 -18.87 25.33
N VAL A 892 11.22 -18.97 26.45
CA VAL A 892 9.81 -19.33 26.49
C VAL A 892 9.00 -18.09 26.83
N LYS A 893 7.82 -17.97 26.20
CA LYS A 893 6.87 -16.89 26.42
C LYS A 893 6.49 -16.75 27.90
N TYR A 894 6.21 -15.52 28.33
CA TYR A 894 5.71 -15.24 29.67
C TYR A 894 4.40 -16.01 29.95
N ASN A 895 4.28 -16.59 31.15
CA ASN A 895 3.16 -17.40 31.62
C ASN A 895 2.88 -18.73 30.87
N GLU A 896 3.79 -19.24 30.05
CA GLU A 896 3.66 -20.58 29.47
C GLU A 896 4.20 -21.65 30.44
N ASP A 897 3.44 -22.72 30.68
CA ASP A 897 3.76 -23.77 31.66
C ASP A 897 4.33 -25.05 31.03
N LYS A 898 4.28 -25.15 29.69
CA LYS A 898 4.72 -26.29 28.89
C LYS A 898 5.47 -25.87 27.63
N GLN A 899 6.39 -26.72 27.15
CA GLN A 899 7.14 -26.50 25.91
C GLN A 899 7.41 -27.85 25.23
N ASP A 900 7.04 -27.98 23.96
CA ASP A 900 7.42 -29.15 23.16
C ASP A 900 8.93 -29.12 22.87
N LEU A 901 9.57 -30.27 23.01
CA LEU A 901 10.99 -30.46 22.75
C LEU A 901 11.20 -31.67 21.84
N ILE A 902 11.87 -31.43 20.72
CA ILE A 902 12.40 -32.46 19.83
C ILE A 902 13.91 -32.50 20.00
N VAL A 903 14.44 -33.68 20.25
CA VAL A 903 15.87 -33.95 20.31
C VAL A 903 16.21 -34.84 19.13
N TYR A 904 17.25 -34.49 18.40
CA TYR A 904 17.79 -35.32 17.33
C TYR A 904 19.00 -36.06 17.84
N VAL A 905 18.97 -37.38 17.73
CA VAL A 905 20.01 -38.28 18.21
C VAL A 905 20.69 -38.96 17.03
N ASN A 906 21.99 -39.18 17.15
CA ASN A 906 22.81 -39.77 16.10
C ASN A 906 22.53 -41.26 15.87
N GLU A 907 21.78 -41.93 16.75
CA GLU A 907 21.52 -43.37 16.65
C GLU A 907 20.21 -43.80 17.36
N PRO A 908 19.68 -45.00 17.04
CA PRO A 908 18.49 -45.53 17.67
C PRO A 908 18.64 -45.63 19.19
N SER A 909 17.89 -44.81 19.92
CA SER A 909 18.06 -44.66 21.37
C SER A 909 16.74 -44.50 22.11
N GLU A 910 16.81 -44.68 23.42
CA GLU A 910 15.78 -44.36 24.39
C GLU A 910 16.26 -43.16 25.18
N CYS A 911 15.57 -42.03 25.06
CA CYS A 911 15.90 -40.83 25.82
C CYS A 911 14.93 -40.61 26.96
N LYS A 912 15.45 -40.09 28.07
CA LYS A 912 14.70 -39.67 29.25
C LYS A 912 15.18 -38.32 29.72
N TRP A 913 14.30 -37.63 30.45
CA TRP A 913 14.64 -36.37 31.10
C TRP A 913 14.15 -36.28 32.54
N SER A 914 14.85 -35.48 33.34
CA SER A 914 14.48 -35.12 34.70
C SER A 914 14.82 -33.65 34.99
N ARG A 915 14.26 -33.11 36.06
CA ARG A 915 14.58 -31.76 36.56
C ARG A 915 15.76 -31.75 37.52
N GLU A 916 16.11 -32.92 38.05
CA GLU A 916 17.28 -33.11 38.91
C GLU A 916 18.39 -33.79 38.12
N ASP A 917 19.63 -33.46 38.45
CA ASP A 917 20.81 -34.07 37.85
C ASP A 917 20.93 -35.51 38.38
N LYS A 918 20.31 -36.45 37.67
CA LYS A 918 20.32 -37.87 38.04
C LYS A 918 21.47 -38.60 37.39
N GLU A 919 22.27 -39.28 38.20
CA GLU A 919 23.39 -40.08 37.71
C GLU A 919 22.91 -41.29 36.89
N ASP A 920 21.85 -41.99 37.35
CA ASP A 920 21.33 -43.20 36.70
C ASP A 920 20.18 -42.93 35.72
N PHE A 921 20.28 -43.46 34.51
CA PHE A 921 19.26 -43.32 33.45
C PHE A 921 17.90 -43.90 33.86
N ASN A 922 17.85 -45.03 34.57
CA ASN A 922 16.57 -45.65 34.91
C ASN A 922 15.80 -44.84 35.96
N SER A 923 16.51 -44.08 36.79
CA SER A 923 15.95 -43.21 37.82
C SER A 923 15.27 -41.94 37.27
N MET A 924 15.44 -41.61 35.99
CA MET A 924 14.77 -40.48 35.33
C MET A 924 13.29 -40.80 35.03
N GLU A 925 12.40 -39.88 35.39
CA GLU A 925 10.95 -40.12 35.43
C GLU A 925 10.25 -39.92 34.08
N ASN A 926 10.74 -39.01 33.26
CA ASN A 926 10.06 -38.61 32.02
C ASN A 926 10.77 -39.20 30.80
N SER A 927 10.00 -39.67 29.82
CA SER A 927 10.54 -40.35 28.64
C SER A 927 10.25 -39.57 27.36
N PHE A 928 11.10 -39.78 26.35
CA PHE A 928 10.86 -39.34 24.98
C PHE A 928 10.22 -40.46 24.16
N ASP A 929 9.44 -40.07 23.16
CA ASP A 929 9.01 -40.93 22.05
C ASP A 929 10.06 -40.87 20.95
N CYS A 930 10.87 -41.91 20.81
CA CYS A 930 12.08 -41.95 19.96
C CYS A 930 11.91 -42.87 18.75
N GLU A 931 12.28 -42.37 17.57
CA GLU A 931 12.35 -43.16 16.33
C GLU A 931 13.57 -44.10 16.35
N LYS A 932 13.34 -45.37 16.04
CA LYS A 932 14.35 -46.45 16.12
C LYS A 932 14.61 -47.10 14.76
N ASP A 933 13.89 -46.72 13.72
CA ASP A 933 14.11 -47.19 12.35
C ASP A 933 15.15 -46.32 11.64
N ILE A 934 16.29 -46.93 11.27
CA ILE A 934 17.36 -46.26 10.52
C ILE A 934 16.86 -45.75 9.17
N ARG A 935 15.80 -46.32 8.60
CA ARG A 935 15.19 -45.81 7.35
C ARG A 935 14.48 -44.47 7.55
N GLN A 936 14.23 -44.07 8.79
CA GLN A 936 13.69 -42.76 9.17
C GLN A 936 14.77 -41.77 9.63
N TYR A 937 16.05 -42.11 9.45
CA TYR A 937 17.16 -41.23 9.75
C TYR A 937 17.09 -39.97 8.88
N THR A 938 16.97 -38.80 9.52
CA THR A 938 16.97 -37.51 8.82
C THR A 938 18.39 -36.95 8.76
N ILE A 939 18.62 -35.93 7.94
CA ILE A 939 19.89 -35.20 7.91
C ILE A 939 20.30 -34.61 9.27
N TYR A 940 19.36 -34.48 10.22
CA TYR A 940 19.60 -33.95 11.57
C TYR A 940 19.73 -35.04 12.64
N GLY A 941 19.46 -36.31 12.30
CA GLY A 941 19.42 -37.44 13.23
C GLY A 941 18.05 -38.12 13.29
N LEU A 942 17.91 -39.12 14.18
CA LEU A 942 16.63 -39.72 14.53
C LEU A 942 15.92 -38.84 15.56
N THR A 943 14.61 -38.69 15.43
CA THR A 943 13.86 -37.78 16.30
C THR A 943 13.39 -38.47 17.58
N CYS A 944 13.60 -37.81 18.71
CA CYS A 944 13.04 -38.10 20.01
C CYS A 944 12.16 -36.92 20.45
N LYS A 945 10.87 -37.13 20.72
CA LYS A 945 9.92 -36.05 21.04
C LYS A 945 9.42 -36.15 22.47
N THR A 946 9.25 -35.02 23.15
CA THR A 946 8.63 -34.94 24.49
C THR A 946 7.97 -33.58 24.70
N ASN A 947 7.20 -33.46 25.79
CA ASN A 947 6.64 -32.20 26.26
C ASN A 947 7.24 -31.89 27.64
N LEU A 948 7.97 -30.79 27.74
CA LEU A 948 8.54 -30.31 29.00
C LEU A 948 7.46 -29.60 29.81
N THR A 949 7.34 -29.94 31.09
CA THR A 949 6.29 -29.42 31.98
C THR A 949 6.86 -28.78 33.24
N GLY A 950 6.11 -27.82 33.80
CA GLY A 950 6.47 -27.14 35.04
C GLY A 950 7.58 -26.12 34.88
N LEU A 951 7.49 -25.32 33.82
CA LEU A 951 8.38 -24.21 33.51
C LEU A 951 8.18 -23.08 34.54
N LYS A 952 9.26 -22.70 35.23
CA LYS A 952 9.35 -21.57 36.17
C LYS A 952 10.76 -20.98 36.09
N ASN A 953 10.91 -19.65 36.18
CA ASN A 953 12.17 -18.88 36.04
C ASN A 953 13.46 -19.69 35.90
N ASN A 954 14.06 -19.67 34.70
CA ASN A 954 15.23 -20.47 34.29
C ASN A 954 15.12 -21.95 34.68
N THR A 955 14.43 -22.71 33.84
CA THR A 955 14.20 -24.14 34.07
C THR A 955 15.28 -24.94 33.35
N ARG A 956 16.08 -25.67 34.14
CA ARG A 956 17.06 -26.62 33.63
C ARG A 956 16.48 -28.03 33.62
N PHE A 957 16.76 -28.74 32.53
CA PHE A 957 16.40 -30.12 32.31
C PHE A 957 17.67 -30.92 32.03
N TYR A 958 17.73 -32.11 32.58
CA TYR A 958 18.83 -33.05 32.34
C TYR A 958 18.29 -34.16 31.45
N ILE A 959 18.93 -34.38 30.30
CA ILE A 959 18.52 -35.37 29.32
C ILE A 959 19.62 -36.43 29.22
N LYS A 960 19.26 -37.71 29.31
CA LYS A 960 20.14 -38.82 28.94
C LYS A 960 19.46 -39.71 27.93
N CYS A 961 20.27 -40.20 27.02
CA CYS A 961 19.89 -41.20 26.05
C CYS A 961 20.71 -42.46 26.28
N ARG A 962 20.07 -43.60 26.03
CA ARG A 962 20.67 -44.92 26.05
C ARG A 962 20.46 -45.56 24.69
N ASP A 963 21.50 -46.09 24.08
CA ASP A 963 21.37 -46.76 22.79
C ASP A 963 20.52 -48.05 22.91
N THR A 964 20.25 -48.66 21.76
CA THR A 964 19.54 -49.95 21.68
C THR A 964 20.48 -51.13 21.36
N SER A 965 21.79 -50.93 21.47
CA SER A 965 22.83 -51.94 21.23
C SER A 965 22.86 -53.02 22.33
N GLU A 966 23.62 -54.11 22.14
CA GLU A 966 23.82 -55.13 23.19
C GLU A 966 24.47 -54.56 24.45
N ASN A 967 25.38 -53.60 24.28
CA ASN A 967 26.10 -52.97 25.38
C ASN A 967 25.26 -51.90 26.10
N LYS A 968 24.14 -51.46 25.50
CA LYS A 968 23.22 -50.44 26.03
C LYS A 968 23.98 -49.21 26.54
N ASN A 969 24.88 -48.65 25.72
CA ASN A 969 25.71 -47.55 26.17
C ASN A 969 24.82 -46.36 26.56
N VAL A 970 25.04 -45.84 27.76
CA VAL A 970 24.31 -44.71 28.31
C VAL A 970 25.22 -43.49 28.27
N MET A 971 24.66 -42.33 27.93
CA MET A 971 25.34 -41.06 28.11
C MET A 971 25.86 -40.93 29.55
N LYS A 972 27.19 -40.80 29.70
CA LYS A 972 27.84 -40.68 31.02
C LYS A 972 27.40 -39.40 31.72
N GLU A 973 27.44 -38.30 30.99
CA GLU A 973 27.02 -36.98 31.45
C GLU A 973 25.59 -36.68 31.01
N ASN A 974 24.87 -35.89 31.82
CA ASN A 974 23.58 -35.37 31.42
C ASN A 974 23.77 -34.29 30.36
N TYR A 975 22.97 -34.33 29.29
CA TYR A 975 22.83 -33.19 28.41
C TYR A 975 21.96 -32.15 29.10
N GLU A 976 22.60 -31.10 29.60
CA GLU A 976 21.92 -29.98 30.21
C GLU A 976 21.20 -29.17 29.14
N TYR A 977 19.88 -29.14 29.22
CA TYR A 977 19.02 -28.34 28.38
C TYR A 977 18.36 -27.26 29.23
N GLU A 978 18.63 -26.00 28.92
CA GLU A 978 18.14 -24.86 29.69
C GLU A 978 17.16 -24.03 28.85
N LEU A 979 16.05 -23.66 29.47
CA LEU A 979 15.06 -22.74 28.93
C LEU A 979 14.93 -21.53 29.85
N SER A 980 15.00 -20.34 29.25
CA SER A 980 14.77 -19.09 29.97
C SER A 980 13.32 -18.66 29.78
N VAL A 981 12.51 -18.82 30.81
CA VAL A 981 11.15 -18.24 30.82
C VAL A 981 11.29 -16.73 30.93
N SER A 982 10.57 -16.00 30.08
CA SER A 982 10.54 -14.54 30.12
C SER A 982 10.03 -14.08 31.50
N ASN A 983 10.70 -13.13 32.15
CA ASN A 983 10.37 -12.70 33.51
C ASN A 983 9.13 -11.81 33.60
N SER A 984 8.76 -11.17 32.49
CA SER A 984 7.61 -10.27 32.36
C SER A 984 7.12 -10.25 30.92
N ASN A 985 5.95 -9.64 30.69
CA ASN A 985 5.52 -9.27 29.33
C ASN A 985 6.48 -8.24 28.71
N LEU A 986 6.60 -8.27 27.38
CA LEU A 986 7.22 -7.20 26.61
C LEU A 986 6.33 -5.95 26.65
N VAL A 987 6.92 -4.77 26.84
CA VAL A 987 6.23 -3.48 26.94
C VAL A 987 6.95 -2.43 26.09
N ILE A 988 6.21 -1.52 25.48
CA ILE A 988 6.74 -0.32 24.79
C ILE A 988 6.63 0.86 25.77
N GLU A 989 7.77 1.39 26.23
CA GLU A 989 7.83 2.42 27.29
C GLU A 989 7.87 3.84 26.74
N GLU A 990 8.66 4.07 25.69
CA GLU A 990 8.86 5.40 25.12
C GLU A 990 8.57 5.39 23.63
N ILE A 991 7.90 6.44 23.15
CA ILE A 991 7.57 6.66 21.75
C ILE A 991 7.87 8.12 21.38
N LYS A 992 8.54 8.31 20.24
CA LYS A 992 8.70 9.61 19.58
C LYS A 992 8.36 9.48 18.09
N PRO A 993 7.61 10.42 17.50
CA PRO A 993 6.95 11.58 18.11
C PRO A 993 5.90 11.16 19.16
N LYS A 994 5.74 11.97 20.21
CA LYS A 994 4.77 11.75 21.29
C LYS A 994 3.35 11.93 20.77
N ASN A 995 2.41 11.29 21.45
CA ASN A 995 1.00 11.47 21.14
C ASN A 995 0.60 12.94 21.34
N GLY A 996 -0.02 13.55 20.33
CA GLY A 996 -0.38 14.97 20.26
C GLY A 996 0.75 15.92 19.84
N GLU A 997 1.94 15.43 19.50
CA GLU A 997 3.06 16.28 19.08
C GLU A 997 2.77 16.98 17.73
N ASN A 998 3.22 18.22 17.58
CA ASN A 998 3.13 18.96 16.32
C ASN A 998 4.55 19.24 15.81
N ILE A 999 4.92 18.60 14.72
CA ILE A 999 6.19 18.79 14.02
C ILE A 999 5.99 19.94 13.03
N ILE A 1000 6.77 21.00 13.17
CA ILE A 1000 6.72 22.17 12.28
C ILE A 1000 7.94 22.13 11.36
N SER A 1001 7.74 22.38 10.06
CA SER A 1001 8.80 22.41 9.05
C SER A 1001 8.52 23.52 8.03
N GLY A 1002 9.56 24.18 7.50
CA GLY A 1002 9.38 25.17 6.41
C GLY A 1002 9.43 24.59 5.00
N VAL A 1003 9.72 23.30 4.85
CA VAL A 1003 9.85 22.63 3.55
C VAL A 1003 9.01 21.36 3.51
N GLU A 1004 8.43 21.08 2.35
CA GLU A 1004 7.70 19.86 2.04
C GLU A 1004 8.39 19.17 0.84
N PRO A 1005 8.81 17.90 0.96
CA PRO A 1005 8.52 16.99 2.07
C PRO A 1005 9.39 17.17 3.33
N VAL A 1006 8.82 16.82 4.49
CA VAL A 1006 9.45 16.83 5.82
C VAL A 1006 10.18 15.50 6.08
N SER A 1007 11.37 15.58 6.67
CA SER A 1007 12.11 14.41 7.16
C SER A 1007 12.12 14.34 8.68
N PHE A 1008 11.75 13.22 9.28
CA PHE A 1008 11.78 13.01 10.74
C PHE A 1008 12.04 11.56 11.13
N LYS A 1009 12.32 11.30 12.42
CA LYS A 1009 12.62 9.95 12.94
C LYS A 1009 11.54 9.44 13.89
N LEU A 1010 11.05 8.24 13.61
CA LEU A 1010 10.32 7.44 14.59
C LEU A 1010 11.33 6.80 15.54
N ARG A 1011 11.08 6.89 16.85
CA ARG A 1011 11.88 6.19 17.86
C ARG A 1011 10.97 5.51 18.87
N LEU A 1012 11.36 4.30 19.28
CA LEU A 1012 10.70 3.62 20.38
C LEU A 1012 11.69 2.89 21.29
N ARG A 1013 11.28 2.69 22.54
CA ARG A 1013 12.01 1.87 23.53
C ARG A 1013 11.14 0.76 24.07
N THR A 1014 11.66 -0.46 24.10
CA THR A 1014 11.01 -1.64 24.67
C THR A 1014 11.71 -2.10 25.94
N SER A 1015 10.93 -2.70 26.85
CA SER A 1015 11.41 -3.32 28.09
C SER A 1015 10.61 -4.58 28.43
N GLY A 1016 11.12 -5.42 29.34
CA GLY A 1016 10.48 -6.68 29.70
C GLY A 1016 10.60 -7.75 28.61
N GLY A 1017 9.81 -8.83 28.69
CA GLY A 1017 9.93 -9.94 27.74
C GLY A 1017 11.25 -10.73 27.88
N ALA A 1018 11.65 -11.40 26.83
CA ALA A 1018 12.95 -12.06 26.70
C ALA A 1018 14.06 -11.02 26.52
N GLU A 1019 15.23 -11.31 27.11
CA GLU A 1019 16.41 -10.43 27.04
C GLU A 1019 16.18 -8.97 27.47
N ASN A 1020 15.15 -8.72 28.29
CA ASN A 1020 14.82 -7.42 28.88
C ASN A 1020 14.66 -6.28 27.84
N GLY A 1021 13.76 -6.50 26.88
CA GLY A 1021 13.31 -5.50 25.93
C GLY A 1021 13.91 -5.64 24.54
N VAL A 1022 14.88 -6.54 24.34
CA VAL A 1022 15.42 -6.81 23.01
C VAL A 1022 14.32 -7.41 22.14
N SER A 1023 13.96 -6.70 21.08
CA SER A 1023 12.83 -7.10 20.24
C SER A 1023 13.01 -6.70 18.79
N ILE A 1024 12.12 -7.17 17.93
CA ILE A 1024 12.00 -6.73 16.55
C ILE A 1024 10.69 -5.95 16.46
N CYS A 1025 10.82 -4.67 16.16
CA CYS A 1025 9.69 -3.77 16.06
C CYS A 1025 9.42 -3.34 14.62
N ARG A 1026 8.15 -3.18 14.30
CA ARG A 1026 7.65 -2.57 13.07
C ARG A 1026 6.65 -1.48 13.42
N TRP A 1027 6.47 -0.55 12.50
CA TRP A 1027 5.44 0.47 12.59
C TRP A 1027 4.50 0.40 11.39
N GLU A 1028 3.28 0.85 11.57
CA GLU A 1028 2.24 0.94 10.54
C GLU A 1028 1.45 2.22 10.75
N GLY A 1029 1.25 3.00 9.71
CA GLY A 1029 0.42 4.18 9.77
C GLY A 1029 0.30 4.87 8.43
N ASN A 1030 -0.85 5.53 8.22
CA ASN A 1030 -1.15 6.27 6.99
C ASN A 1030 -0.95 5.48 5.69
N GLY A 1031 -1.26 4.18 5.70
CA GLY A 1031 -1.16 3.30 4.52
C GLY A 1031 0.26 2.82 4.20
N TYR A 1032 1.23 3.11 5.07
CA TYR A 1032 2.58 2.58 4.99
C TYR A 1032 2.85 1.71 6.21
N SER A 1033 3.68 0.68 6.07
CA SER A 1033 4.27 0.01 7.22
C SER A 1033 5.67 -0.44 6.90
N ASP A 1034 6.56 -0.39 7.87
CA ASP A 1034 7.93 -0.86 7.70
C ASP A 1034 8.50 -1.40 9.02
N GLN A 1035 9.56 -2.18 8.91
CA GLN A 1035 10.36 -2.58 10.05
C GLN A 1035 11.34 -1.46 10.41
N PHE A 1036 11.61 -1.29 11.71
CA PHE A 1036 12.62 -0.31 12.14
C PHE A 1036 14.00 -0.64 11.56
N THR A 1037 14.82 0.39 11.30
CA THR A 1037 16.19 0.16 10.79
C THR A 1037 17.10 -0.46 11.85
N GLU A 1038 16.88 -0.12 13.12
CA GLU A 1038 17.54 -0.74 14.27
C GLU A 1038 16.63 -1.80 14.89
N THR A 1039 16.90 -3.08 14.56
CA THR A 1039 16.18 -4.24 15.11
C THR A 1039 17.07 -5.12 15.98
N ASN A 1040 16.46 -6.05 16.72
CA ASN A 1040 17.17 -6.90 17.67
C ASN A 1040 17.89 -6.07 18.76
N SER A 1041 17.18 -5.05 19.25
CA SER A 1041 17.62 -4.05 20.21
C SER A 1041 16.46 -3.71 21.14
N SER A 1042 16.71 -3.05 22.26
CA SER A 1042 15.68 -2.42 23.10
C SER A 1042 15.37 -0.97 22.68
N TYR A 1043 16.15 -0.44 21.75
CA TYR A 1043 15.97 0.86 21.13
C TYR A 1043 15.82 0.70 19.63
N HIS A 1044 14.82 1.36 19.06
CA HIS A 1044 14.55 1.29 17.63
C HIS A 1044 14.42 2.69 17.05
N SER A 1045 15.02 2.89 15.88
CA SER A 1045 14.95 4.12 15.10
C SER A 1045 14.59 3.82 13.64
N TYR A 1046 13.79 4.70 13.02
CA TYR A 1046 13.42 4.65 11.61
C TYR A 1046 13.29 6.07 11.05
N GLU A 1047 13.81 6.31 9.85
CA GLU A 1047 13.85 7.64 9.23
C GLU A 1047 12.82 7.74 8.10
N ILE A 1048 11.93 8.72 8.18
CA ILE A 1048 10.93 9.03 7.16
C ILE A 1048 11.42 10.25 6.41
N GLY A 1049 11.69 10.12 5.10
CA GLY A 1049 12.29 11.18 4.28
C GLY A 1049 11.32 11.95 3.36
N SER A 1050 10.05 11.55 3.28
CA SER A 1050 9.09 12.09 2.30
C SER A 1050 7.70 12.38 2.89
N ALA A 1051 7.63 12.90 4.11
CA ALA A 1051 6.36 13.16 4.77
C ALA A 1051 5.73 14.48 4.33
N THR A 1052 4.46 14.48 3.97
CA THR A 1052 3.68 15.67 3.61
C THR A 1052 2.97 16.29 4.82
N GLN A 1053 2.45 17.50 4.65
CA GLN A 1053 1.61 18.12 5.67
C GLN A 1053 0.39 17.24 5.98
N GLY A 1054 0.08 17.03 7.27
CA GLY A 1054 -1.07 16.21 7.63
C GLY A 1054 -1.01 15.64 9.05
N LYS A 1055 -2.05 14.85 9.40
CA LYS A 1055 -2.10 14.09 10.65
C LYS A 1055 -1.56 12.68 10.41
N TYR A 1056 -0.75 12.19 11.34
CA TYR A 1056 -0.10 10.89 11.28
C TYR A 1056 -0.53 10.04 12.45
N ASN A 1057 -1.12 8.88 12.16
CA ASN A 1057 -1.48 7.87 13.14
C ASN A 1057 -0.60 6.63 12.92
N ILE A 1058 0.33 6.39 13.83
CA ILE A 1058 1.32 5.33 13.71
C ILE A 1058 1.13 4.32 14.84
N SER A 1059 0.88 3.05 14.50
CA SER A 1059 0.89 1.91 15.39
C SER A 1059 2.27 1.24 15.38
N PHE A 1060 2.72 0.76 16.53
CA PHE A 1060 3.97 0.03 16.71
C PHE A 1060 3.67 -1.39 17.20
N PHE A 1061 4.38 -2.36 16.64
CA PHE A 1061 4.28 -3.77 16.99
C PHE A 1061 5.67 -4.32 17.23
N CYS A 1062 5.90 -4.84 18.43
CA CYS A 1062 7.19 -5.39 18.83
C CYS A 1062 7.02 -6.84 19.26
N GLU A 1063 7.91 -7.71 18.78
CA GLU A 1063 7.97 -9.11 19.17
C GLU A 1063 9.40 -9.48 19.57
N ASP A 1064 9.55 -10.14 20.72
CA ASP A 1064 10.85 -10.65 21.15
C ASP A 1064 11.11 -12.08 20.67
N VAL A 1065 12.30 -12.59 20.96
CA VAL A 1065 12.75 -13.94 20.56
C VAL A 1065 11.94 -15.09 21.18
N ALA A 1066 11.14 -14.82 22.23
CA ALA A 1066 10.26 -15.81 22.87
C ALA A 1066 8.82 -15.76 22.36
N GLY A 1067 8.51 -14.82 21.46
CA GLY A 1067 7.15 -14.55 20.99
C GLY A 1067 6.28 -13.80 22.01
N ASN A 1068 6.88 -13.06 22.97
CA ASN A 1068 6.11 -12.04 23.69
C ASN A 1068 5.87 -10.84 22.77
N PHE A 1069 4.67 -10.29 22.83
CA PHE A 1069 4.20 -9.32 21.86
C PHE A 1069 3.68 -8.07 22.56
N ALA A 1070 4.14 -6.90 22.10
CA ALA A 1070 3.73 -5.60 22.60
C ALA A 1070 3.18 -4.73 21.46
N VAL A 1071 2.08 -4.03 21.72
CA VAL A 1071 1.43 -3.10 20.78
C VAL A 1071 1.22 -1.76 21.45
N ASN A 1072 1.51 -0.68 20.74
CA ASN A 1072 1.20 0.68 21.17
C ASN A 1072 1.03 1.59 19.93
N SER A 1073 0.56 2.82 20.09
CA SER A 1073 0.36 3.75 18.97
C SER A 1073 0.59 5.20 19.38
N THR A 1074 0.89 6.06 18.40
CA THR A 1074 1.01 7.51 18.58
C THR A 1074 0.28 8.24 17.46
N SER A 1075 -0.30 9.40 17.76
CA SER A 1075 -0.87 10.33 16.79
C SER A 1075 -0.15 11.66 16.88
N PHE A 1076 0.34 12.22 15.77
CA PHE A 1076 1.00 13.52 15.73
C PHE A 1076 0.62 14.28 14.46
N LYS A 1077 0.92 15.58 14.41
CA LYS A 1077 0.62 16.44 13.27
C LYS A 1077 1.92 16.97 12.66
N ILE A 1078 1.98 17.03 11.33
CA ILE A 1078 3.01 17.77 10.60
C ILE A 1078 2.35 19.03 10.03
N SER A 1079 2.89 20.18 10.37
CA SER A 1079 2.45 21.49 9.90
C SER A 1079 3.58 22.15 9.10
N ILE A 1080 3.27 22.67 7.91
CA ILE A 1080 4.25 23.40 7.10
C ILE A 1080 4.08 24.89 7.36
N ASP A 1081 5.15 25.55 7.79
CA ASP A 1081 5.17 27.00 7.92
C ASP A 1081 5.67 27.64 6.63
N LYS A 1082 4.79 28.37 5.96
CA LYS A 1082 5.07 29.06 4.69
C LYS A 1082 5.12 30.58 4.86
N PHE A 1083 4.94 31.08 6.08
CA PHE A 1083 4.86 32.51 6.34
C PHE A 1083 6.08 32.95 7.14
N GLY A 1084 6.56 34.17 6.90
CA GLY A 1084 7.67 34.72 7.67
C GLY A 1084 7.21 35.65 8.80
N PRO A 1085 8.12 36.01 9.73
CA PRO A 1085 7.76 36.69 10.96
C PRO A 1085 7.11 38.05 10.73
N GLN A 1086 5.98 38.28 11.40
CA GLN A 1086 5.32 39.58 11.48
C GLN A 1086 5.79 40.34 12.71
N ILE A 1087 6.28 41.56 12.49
CA ILE A 1087 6.59 42.46 13.60
C ILE A 1087 5.26 42.99 14.16
N THR A 1088 4.92 42.55 15.37
CA THR A 1088 3.67 42.91 16.06
C THR A 1088 3.79 44.21 16.81
N ARG A 1089 5.01 44.62 17.19
CA ARG A 1089 5.25 45.84 17.95
C ARG A 1089 6.57 46.48 17.59
N VAL A 1090 6.57 47.82 17.55
CA VAL A 1090 7.76 48.66 17.39
C VAL A 1090 7.69 49.76 18.43
N TYR A 1091 8.78 49.98 19.18
CA TYR A 1091 8.84 51.03 20.19
C TYR A 1091 10.27 51.50 20.45
N TYR A 1092 10.39 52.64 21.13
CA TYR A 1092 11.66 53.20 21.55
C TYR A 1092 11.86 52.98 23.05
N ASP A 1093 13.00 52.39 23.42
CA ASP A 1093 13.41 52.19 24.81
C ASP A 1093 14.94 52.07 24.87
N GLY A 1094 15.63 53.21 25.01
CA GLY A 1094 17.09 53.32 24.94
C GLY A 1094 17.70 52.96 23.57
N GLY A 1095 16.86 52.65 22.58
CA GLY A 1095 17.19 52.07 21.28
C GLY A 1095 15.90 51.72 20.53
N LEU A 1096 16.01 51.33 19.26
CA LEU A 1096 14.89 50.79 18.50
C LEU A 1096 14.63 49.37 18.96
N LYS A 1097 13.43 49.07 19.47
CA LYS A 1097 13.01 47.71 19.83
C LYS A 1097 11.82 47.28 19.00
N ILE A 1098 11.81 46.01 18.61
CA ILE A 1098 10.72 45.37 17.89
C ILE A 1098 10.40 44.02 18.52
N ILE A 1099 9.14 43.61 18.39
CA ILE A 1099 8.66 42.30 18.82
C ILE A 1099 8.02 41.62 17.62
N THR A 1100 8.35 40.36 17.38
CA THR A 1100 7.74 39.50 16.36
C THR A 1100 6.67 38.59 16.96
N ASN A 1101 5.75 38.09 16.11
CA ASN A 1101 4.74 37.09 16.51
C ASN A 1101 5.34 35.68 16.68
N GLU A 1102 6.57 35.46 16.21
CA GLU A 1102 7.30 34.19 16.28
C GLU A 1102 8.81 34.44 16.32
N ASN A 1103 9.58 33.41 16.67
CA ASN A 1103 11.03 33.53 16.81
C ASN A 1103 11.68 33.90 15.48
N ALA A 1104 12.53 34.93 15.48
CA ALA A 1104 13.07 35.46 14.24
C ALA A 1104 14.51 35.95 14.34
N GLU A 1105 15.21 35.99 13.22
CA GLU A 1105 16.38 36.83 13.01
C GLU A 1105 15.94 38.11 12.29
N CYS A 1106 15.87 39.21 13.03
CA CYS A 1106 15.56 40.51 12.46
C CYS A 1106 16.84 41.28 12.11
N ARG A 1107 16.83 41.87 10.92
CA ARG A 1107 17.90 42.72 10.43
C ARG A 1107 17.34 44.06 9.96
N TYR A 1108 18.17 45.09 9.98
CA TYR A 1108 17.81 46.44 9.57
C TYR A 1108 18.81 47.05 8.58
N SER A 1109 18.33 47.93 7.72
CA SER A 1109 19.13 48.71 6.77
C SER A 1109 18.61 50.15 6.72
N PHE A 1110 19.45 51.07 6.25
CA PHE A 1110 19.03 52.44 5.92
C PHE A 1110 18.78 52.64 4.42
N ASP A 1111 19.12 51.65 3.60
CA ASP A 1111 18.85 51.64 2.16
C ASP A 1111 17.75 50.62 1.83
N LYS A 1112 16.68 51.12 1.21
CA LYS A 1112 15.51 50.35 0.76
C LYS A 1112 15.81 49.38 -0.38
N LYS A 1113 16.92 49.55 -1.10
CA LYS A 1113 17.29 48.71 -2.24
C LYS A 1113 18.11 47.48 -1.86
N LEU A 1114 18.59 47.40 -0.62
CA LEU A 1114 19.38 46.26 -0.18
C LEU A 1114 18.49 45.02 0.04
N GLU A 1115 19.09 43.85 -0.20
CA GLU A 1115 18.51 42.56 0.11
C GLU A 1115 18.84 42.14 1.54
N PHE A 1116 17.99 41.28 2.12
CA PHE A 1116 18.04 40.85 3.52
C PHE A 1116 19.45 40.46 4.03
N GLU A 1117 20.23 39.75 3.21
CA GLU A 1117 21.57 39.27 3.59
C GLU A 1117 22.57 40.42 3.82
N ASN A 1118 22.32 41.59 3.23
CA ASN A 1118 23.15 42.79 3.34
C ASN A 1118 22.65 43.75 4.45
N PHE A 1119 21.61 43.39 5.19
CA PHE A 1119 21.12 44.18 6.32
C PHE A 1119 21.99 43.95 7.56
N SER A 1120 22.08 44.95 8.43
CA SER A 1120 22.75 44.84 9.74
C SER A 1120 21.89 44.05 10.73
N VAL A 1121 22.48 43.12 11.47
CA VAL A 1121 21.77 42.28 12.44
C VAL A 1121 21.29 43.10 13.64
N MET A 1122 20.07 42.87 14.10
CA MET A 1122 19.55 43.41 15.36
C MET A 1122 19.95 42.51 16.53
N TYR A 1123 20.20 43.10 17.70
CA TYR A 1123 20.57 42.39 18.93
C TYR A 1123 19.33 41.94 19.69
N GLY A 1124 19.23 40.66 20.05
CA GLY A 1124 18.14 40.10 20.82
C GLY A 1124 17.93 38.62 20.52
N GLU A 1125 17.13 37.93 21.33
CA GLU A 1125 16.84 36.50 21.20
C GLU A 1125 15.33 36.28 21.10
N GLU A 1126 14.95 35.19 20.42
CA GLU A 1126 13.55 34.74 20.27
C GLU A 1126 12.64 35.80 19.61
N LEU A 1127 11.77 36.44 20.39
CA LEU A 1127 10.73 37.36 19.91
C LEU A 1127 11.14 38.83 19.94
N GLU A 1128 12.18 39.19 20.70
CA GLU A 1128 12.54 40.58 20.94
C GLU A 1128 13.86 40.94 20.26
N HIS A 1129 13.85 42.02 19.47
CA HIS A 1129 15.04 42.48 18.78
C HIS A 1129 15.25 43.98 18.96
N SER A 1130 16.51 44.37 19.05
CA SER A 1130 16.91 45.75 19.32
C SER A 1130 18.03 46.24 18.40
N ALA A 1131 18.01 47.52 18.08
CA ALA A 1131 19.08 48.19 17.34
C ALA A 1131 19.40 49.53 17.99
N SER A 1132 20.64 49.97 17.84
CA SER A 1132 21.07 51.31 18.27
C SER A 1132 20.22 52.37 17.55
N TRP A 1133 19.77 53.40 18.27
CA TRP A 1133 18.96 54.46 17.68
C TRP A 1133 19.78 55.42 16.80
N GLN A 1134 19.25 55.79 15.64
CA GLN A 1134 19.87 56.70 14.68
C GLN A 1134 18.78 57.49 13.95
N SER A 1135 19.06 58.74 13.58
CA SER A 1135 18.09 59.65 12.93
C SER A 1135 17.88 59.35 11.43
N LYS A 1136 17.80 58.08 11.03
CA LYS A 1136 17.64 57.63 9.64
C LYS A 1136 16.47 56.66 9.54
N ASN A 1137 15.84 56.58 8.36
CA ASN A 1137 14.74 55.64 8.14
C ASN A 1137 15.28 54.20 8.15
N TYR A 1138 14.78 53.40 9.08
CA TYR A 1138 15.07 51.97 9.17
C TYR A 1138 14.18 51.21 8.20
N VAL A 1139 14.77 50.26 7.49
CA VAL A 1139 14.09 49.20 6.75
C VAL A 1139 14.41 47.93 7.50
N ILE A 1140 13.42 47.36 8.16
CA ILE A 1140 13.58 46.14 8.95
C ILE A 1140 12.91 44.99 8.22
N GLN A 1141 13.57 43.85 8.22
CA GLN A 1141 12.96 42.61 7.78
C GLN A 1141 13.40 41.52 8.73
N CYS A 1142 12.50 40.57 8.99
CA CYS A 1142 12.74 39.44 9.86
C CYS A 1142 12.61 38.15 9.07
N LYS A 1143 13.41 37.16 9.45
CA LYS A 1143 13.43 35.82 8.86
C LYS A 1143 13.26 34.81 9.99
N ASP A 1144 12.35 33.86 9.86
CA ASP A 1144 12.18 32.81 10.86
C ASP A 1144 13.34 31.80 10.82
N GLU A 1145 13.27 30.79 11.70
CA GLU A 1145 14.22 29.69 11.76
C GLU A 1145 14.17 28.76 10.52
N TYR A 1146 13.08 28.82 9.74
CA TYR A 1146 12.87 27.99 8.54
C TYR A 1146 13.26 28.67 7.23
N GLY A 1147 13.58 29.96 7.29
CA GLY A 1147 14.04 30.77 6.17
C GLY A 1147 12.98 31.60 5.47
N ASN A 1148 11.73 31.58 5.94
CA ASN A 1148 10.66 32.43 5.45
C ASN A 1148 10.91 33.88 5.90
N LYS A 1149 10.79 34.82 4.95
CA LYS A 1149 11.02 36.24 5.20
C LYS A 1149 9.69 36.96 5.38
N GLY A 1150 9.55 37.64 6.51
CA GLY A 1150 8.46 38.56 6.76
C GLY A 1150 8.53 39.79 5.84
N ASN A 1151 7.47 40.59 5.86
CA ASN A 1151 7.41 41.83 5.09
C ASN A 1151 8.46 42.84 5.57
N LYS A 1152 9.01 43.64 4.63
CA LYS A 1152 9.89 44.77 4.98
C LYS A 1152 9.05 45.87 5.64
N ILE A 1153 9.41 46.26 6.86
CA ILE A 1153 8.77 47.36 7.60
C ILE A 1153 9.68 48.58 7.59
N PHE A 1154 9.09 49.73 7.31
CA PHE A 1154 9.79 51.01 7.27
C PHE A 1154 9.49 51.80 8.54
N ILE A 1155 10.50 52.02 9.37
CA ILE A 1155 10.38 52.77 10.61
C ILE A 1155 11.11 54.10 10.42
N LYS A 1156 10.36 55.18 10.52
CA LYS A 1156 10.90 56.55 10.49
C LYS A 1156 11.03 57.06 11.92
N PRO A 1157 12.24 57.18 12.47
CA PRO A 1157 12.45 57.80 13.77
C PRO A 1157 11.98 59.24 13.72
N TYR A 1158 11.10 59.63 14.64
CA TYR A 1158 10.81 61.05 14.86
C TYR A 1158 12.03 61.64 15.58
N GLY A 1159 12.71 62.60 14.94
CA GLY A 1159 13.72 63.40 15.61
C GLY A 1159 13.04 64.22 16.70
N TYR A 1160 13.62 64.23 17.90
CA TYR A 1160 13.26 65.20 18.92
C TYR A 1160 13.40 66.60 18.31
N LEU A 1161 12.29 67.34 18.26
CA LEU A 1161 12.35 68.79 18.29
C LEU A 1161 12.77 69.18 19.70
N TYR A 1162 14.07 69.32 19.89
CA TYR A 1162 14.66 70.38 20.71
C TYR A 1162 15.85 70.97 19.95
#